data_AF-A0A225BD83-F1
#
_entry.id   AF-A0A225BD83-F1
#
_cell.length_a   1.000
_cell.length_b   1.000
_cell.length_c   1.000
_cell.angle_alpha   90.00
_cell.angle_beta   90.00
_cell.angle_gamma   90.00
#
_symmetry.space_group_name_H-M   'P 1'
#
loop_
_entity.id
_entity.type
_entity.pdbx_description
1 polymer ?
#
loop_
_entity_poly.entity_id
_entity_poly.type
_entity_poly.pdbx_seq_one_letter_code
_entity_poly.pdbx_strand_id
1 'polypeptide(L)'
;MTAIDRVANHPGSSDDKVLAETESVPLEDLESGRDSPVNVDVDGHEPGRSEDSLDFSEHDVDHGLLGGRSSRSPYPGNHTQRSTASGWLGWAGAFLRGPEPPRKHRITPFFEGFQTAPIRIVRRLLPTVKSKILALIALHALWALIFLTVLNWSVVGPEIPGYGMPNRLSCGSRLWHNGTLCGINGDACRPFDDQAFAFRCPAGCLDTILLEPYTVGDQEINYKPLVVGGAPGSEDTTAYYRGDSFICSAAIHAGIINTAAGGCGILRRTGERNEFNSVERNGISSISFNSSFPLSYVLEKEMAAVCRDPRWLLFAMSVFFTSIVSLCTTSPAVFYVSVWFISWFQVALASDPPFSSDYLEVVSTGMGRLLPAAFVGWAIFYFCVQDTLRGLTAQCEKTVLWLGPFWVGALNTDTFDRIPISRLTPHDIQQQPGAIPALIIIVSVIVFIVVSQAWAIWSAGKLPRYLVIYGSMVGALLVMVVIPQLNLRIHHYILALLFLPGTALQTRPSLVYQGLLVGLFINGIARWGFDSILQTPTALLGDAQLGSPLPNVTPPIVEAAGDSLTFLLSALPTDVSGIAVLVNDVLRTHLYRASPAQKSANIEETTDLSFEWTRLSPRHTEYFRFAYIKTGALGGVWYDDFTKAGVWKEDGDWVHMPPGPSR
;
A
#
# COMPACT_ATOMS: atom_id res chain seq x y z
N MET A 1 24.02 59.28 -37.11
CA MET A 1 23.51 58.87 -38.44
C MET A 1 22.29 57.99 -38.17
N THR A 2 21.06 58.50 -38.29
CA THR A 2 20.25 58.61 -39.54
C THR A 2 19.99 57.23 -40.16
N ALA A 3 18.75 56.79 -40.43
CA ALA A 3 17.42 57.45 -40.37
C ALA A 3 16.30 56.34 -40.41
N ILE A 4 15.12 56.47 -39.78
CA ILE A 4 13.81 56.98 -40.35
C ILE A 4 13.15 55.95 -41.31
N ASP A 5 11.86 55.56 -41.25
CA ASP A 5 10.63 56.14 -40.63
C ASP A 5 9.50 55.05 -40.46
N ARG A 6 8.62 55.08 -39.44
CA ARG A 6 7.15 55.48 -39.43
C ARG A 6 6.16 54.55 -40.21
N VAL A 7 4.82 54.52 -40.05
CA VAL A 7 3.74 54.97 -39.10
C VAL A 7 2.44 54.27 -39.58
N ALA A 8 1.30 54.13 -38.88
CA ALA A 8 0.88 53.87 -37.48
C ALA A 8 -0.68 53.92 -37.49
N ASN A 9 -1.41 53.55 -36.42
CA ASN A 9 -2.69 54.20 -36.02
C ASN A 9 -3.32 53.67 -34.71
N HIS A 10 -3.88 54.60 -33.95
CA HIS A 10 -4.86 54.50 -32.84
C HIS A 10 -6.06 55.43 -33.22
N PRO A 11 -7.19 55.59 -32.48
CA PRO A 11 -7.39 55.36 -31.04
C PRO A 11 -8.76 54.74 -30.62
N GLY A 12 -8.96 54.59 -29.30
CA GLY A 12 -10.25 54.36 -28.65
C GLY A 12 -10.08 54.40 -27.12
N SER A 13 -10.87 55.20 -26.40
CA SER A 13 -10.62 55.58 -25.00
C SER A 13 -11.89 55.54 -24.15
N SER A 14 -11.80 55.00 -22.93
CA SER A 14 -12.57 55.46 -21.77
C SER A 14 -11.98 54.90 -20.45
N ASP A 15 -11.84 55.80 -19.49
CA ASP A 15 -11.43 55.65 -18.08
C ASP A 15 -12.09 54.45 -17.34
N ASP A 16 -11.55 53.88 -16.25
CA ASP A 16 -11.23 54.60 -15.01
C ASP A 16 -10.25 53.87 -14.05
N LYS A 17 -9.89 54.54 -12.95
CA LYS A 17 -8.88 54.14 -11.95
C LYS A 17 -9.37 53.08 -10.93
N VAL A 18 -8.44 52.26 -10.43
CA VAL A 18 -7.95 52.23 -9.02
C VAL A 18 -7.00 51.02 -8.82
N LEU A 19 -6.04 51.17 -7.91
CA LEU A 19 -4.94 50.22 -7.64
C LEU A 19 -5.08 49.56 -6.25
N ALA A 20 -4.47 48.37 -6.15
CA ALA A 20 -3.83 47.76 -4.97
C ALA A 20 -4.65 46.92 -3.97
N GLU A 21 -4.00 45.80 -3.63
CA GLU A 21 -3.98 45.03 -2.38
C GLU A 21 -5.26 44.34 -1.87
N THR A 22 -5.11 43.05 -1.56
CA THR A 22 -6.00 42.33 -0.65
C THR A 22 -5.18 41.29 0.10
N GLU A 23 -4.75 41.66 1.30
CA GLU A 23 -4.13 40.76 2.27
C GLU A 23 -5.21 40.10 3.16
N SER A 24 -4.85 39.02 3.84
CA SER A 24 -5.73 38.16 4.64
C SER A 24 -6.38 38.82 5.86
N VAL A 25 -7.60 38.40 6.21
CA VAL A 25 -8.25 38.68 7.51
C VAL A 25 -8.85 37.38 8.08
N PRO A 26 -8.63 37.05 9.37
CA PRO A 26 -9.19 35.86 10.03
C PRO A 26 -10.60 36.08 10.61
N LEU A 27 -11.29 34.99 10.95
CA LEU A 27 -12.57 34.99 11.67
C LEU A 27 -12.39 34.48 13.10
N GLU A 28 -12.82 35.28 14.08
CA GLU A 28 -13.24 34.79 15.41
C GLU A 28 -14.39 35.66 15.96
N ASP A 29 -15.45 34.96 16.37
CA ASP A 29 -16.44 35.22 17.42
C ASP A 29 -17.26 36.52 17.56
N LEU A 30 -18.58 36.30 17.54
CA LEU A 30 -19.59 37.10 18.26
C LEU A 30 -20.65 36.16 18.86
N GLU A 31 -20.69 36.05 20.19
CA GLU A 31 -21.87 36.45 20.98
C GLU A 31 -21.54 36.51 22.48
N SER A 32 -22.15 37.47 23.20
CA SER A 32 -21.76 37.85 24.56
C SER A 32 -22.82 37.56 25.61
N GLY A 33 -22.39 37.17 26.82
CA GLY A 33 -23.21 37.22 28.04
C GLY A 33 -22.47 37.95 29.16
N ARG A 34 -22.98 39.11 29.60
CA ARG A 34 -22.50 39.84 30.78
C ARG A 34 -23.19 39.31 32.05
N ASP A 35 -22.47 39.22 33.17
CA ASP A 35 -22.61 40.23 34.23
C ASP A 35 -21.62 40.12 35.40
N SER A 36 -20.82 41.18 35.54
CA SER A 36 -20.42 41.92 36.76
C SER A 36 -19.77 41.25 38.01
N PRO A 37 -18.95 42.00 38.80
CA PRO A 37 -17.85 41.41 39.59
C PRO A 37 -17.89 41.69 41.12
N VAL A 38 -16.99 41.04 41.87
CA VAL A 38 -16.55 41.49 43.21
C VAL A 38 -15.04 41.30 43.38
N ASN A 39 -14.30 42.38 43.67
CA ASN A 39 -12.90 42.37 44.10
C ASN A 39 -12.75 42.04 45.59
N VAL A 40 -11.66 41.40 46.00
CA VAL A 40 -10.84 41.81 47.17
C VAL A 40 -9.37 41.47 46.89
N ASP A 41 -8.48 42.43 47.12
CA ASP A 41 -7.01 42.34 46.98
C ASP A 41 -6.29 41.78 48.23
N VAL A 42 -4.95 41.69 48.12
CA VAL A 42 -3.91 42.03 49.12
C VAL A 42 -2.95 40.90 49.54
N ASP A 43 -1.73 41.01 48.97
CA ASP A 43 -0.37 40.80 49.50
C ASP A 43 0.01 39.69 50.51
N GLY A 44 1.24 39.16 50.30
CA GLY A 44 2.20 39.14 51.42
C GLY A 44 3.34 38.11 51.44
N HIS A 45 4.54 38.53 50.98
CA HIS A 45 5.87 38.19 51.53
C HIS A 45 6.45 36.74 51.51
N GLU A 46 7.68 36.65 50.97
CA GLU A 46 8.70 35.62 51.30
C GLU A 46 9.39 35.94 52.68
N PRO A 47 10.47 35.27 53.17
CA PRO A 47 11.15 34.02 52.72
C PRO A 47 11.51 33.01 53.85
N GLY A 48 12.01 31.82 53.47
CA GLY A 48 13.21 31.27 54.13
C GLY A 48 13.22 29.85 54.76
N ARG A 49 14.15 29.03 54.22
CA ARG A 49 15.13 28.18 54.94
C ARG A 49 14.79 26.73 55.35
N SER A 50 15.86 25.92 55.24
CA SER A 50 16.20 24.66 55.94
C SER A 50 16.05 23.38 55.13
N GLU A 51 17.19 22.70 55.02
CA GLU A 51 17.38 21.31 54.64
C GLU A 51 16.53 20.36 55.50
N ASP A 52 16.06 19.25 54.92
CA ASP A 52 16.20 17.97 55.61
C ASP A 52 16.31 16.81 54.62
N SER A 53 17.05 15.77 55.01
CA SER A 53 17.40 14.62 54.18
C SER A 53 16.41 13.47 54.37
N LEU A 54 15.83 12.95 53.29
CA LEU A 54 15.14 11.65 53.34
C LEU A 54 15.47 10.76 52.13
N ASP A 55 16.05 9.62 52.49
CA ASP A 55 16.29 8.44 51.67
C ASP A 55 14.94 7.81 51.27
N PHE A 56 14.74 7.52 49.98
CA PHE A 56 13.54 6.84 49.48
C PHE A 56 13.91 5.52 48.83
N SER A 57 13.62 4.44 49.54
CA SER A 57 13.60 3.08 49.03
C SER A 57 12.42 2.89 48.06
N GLU A 58 12.69 2.32 46.89
CA GLU A 58 11.63 1.91 45.96
C GLU A 58 10.79 0.79 46.60
N HIS A 59 9.48 1.02 46.74
CA HIS A 59 8.49 -0.01 47.02
C HIS A 59 7.39 0.02 45.97
N ASP A 60 6.84 -1.17 45.70
CA ASP A 60 6.04 -1.47 44.52
C ASP A 60 4.79 -0.59 44.38
N VAL A 61 4.63 0.03 43.20
CA VAL A 61 3.35 0.58 42.74
C VAL A 61 2.87 -0.27 41.57
N ASP A 62 2.23 -1.40 41.90
CA ASP A 62 1.63 -2.32 40.93
C ASP A 62 0.09 -2.30 41.06
N HIS A 63 -0.55 -1.30 40.46
CA HIS A 63 -2.01 -1.16 40.42
C HIS A 63 -2.51 -0.87 39.00
N GLY A 64 -2.67 -1.95 38.24
CA GLY A 64 -3.52 -1.95 37.05
C GLY A 64 -5.00 -1.79 37.42
N LEU A 65 -5.69 -0.89 36.71
CA LEU A 65 -7.14 -0.72 36.76
C LEU A 65 -7.86 -1.96 36.22
N LEU A 66 -8.10 -2.96 37.08
CA LEU A 66 -9.20 -3.94 37.06
C LEU A 66 -9.18 -4.81 38.34
N GLY A 67 -9.04 -4.14 39.50
CA GLY A 67 -8.92 -4.78 40.81
C GLY A 67 -10.27 -5.15 41.45
N GLY A 68 -10.78 -6.35 41.15
CA GLY A 68 -11.94 -6.92 41.85
C GLY A 68 -11.64 -7.18 43.34
N ARG A 69 -12.16 -6.34 44.22
CA ARG A 69 -11.96 -6.42 45.68
C ARG A 69 -12.65 -7.66 46.26
N SER A 70 -11.88 -8.65 46.72
CA SER A 70 -12.39 -9.77 47.53
C SER A 70 -11.68 -9.79 48.88
N SER A 71 -12.28 -9.16 49.89
CA SER A 71 -11.84 -9.28 51.28
C SER A 71 -12.33 -10.59 51.89
N ARG A 72 -11.43 -11.36 52.51
CA ARG A 72 -11.80 -12.24 53.64
C ARG A 72 -10.59 -12.59 54.52
N SER A 73 -10.85 -12.54 55.82
CA SER A 73 -9.90 -12.74 56.93
C SER A 73 -9.45 -14.21 57.07
N PRO A 74 -8.25 -14.50 57.59
CA PRO A 74 -7.80 -15.86 57.84
C PRO A 74 -8.35 -16.44 59.15
N TYR A 75 -8.94 -17.64 59.07
CA TYR A 75 -9.08 -18.58 60.19
C TYR A 75 -8.65 -19.97 59.72
N PRO A 76 -7.89 -20.75 60.51
CA PRO A 76 -7.50 -22.10 60.13
C PRO A 76 -8.65 -23.08 60.36
N GLY A 77 -9.15 -23.70 59.29
CA GLY A 77 -10.26 -24.65 59.32
C GLY A 77 -9.89 -25.98 58.67
N ASN A 78 -9.96 -27.04 59.48
CA ASN A 78 -9.66 -28.45 59.24
C ASN A 78 -9.79 -29.03 57.81
N HIS A 79 -8.97 -30.07 57.60
CA HIS A 79 -9.10 -31.04 56.51
C HIS A 79 -10.55 -31.46 56.22
N THR A 80 -11.00 -31.21 54.99
CA THR A 80 -12.05 -32.00 54.34
C THR A 80 -11.55 -32.48 52.99
N GLN A 81 -11.49 -33.81 52.80
CA GLN A 81 -11.19 -34.43 51.51
C GLN A 81 -12.08 -33.81 50.43
N ARG A 82 -11.47 -33.16 49.43
CA ARG A 82 -12.19 -32.84 48.20
C ARG A 82 -12.38 -34.12 47.41
N SER A 83 -13.63 -34.47 47.17
CA SER A 83 -14.01 -35.58 46.30
C SER A 83 -13.34 -35.43 44.94
N THR A 84 -12.70 -36.51 44.50
CA THR A 84 -12.13 -36.58 43.17
C THR A 84 -13.26 -36.52 42.14
N ALA A 85 -13.33 -35.44 41.37
CA ALA A 85 -14.04 -35.42 40.09
C ALA A 85 -13.23 -36.24 39.07
N SER A 86 -13.15 -37.56 39.29
CA SER A 86 -12.39 -38.54 38.52
C SER A 86 -13.13 -38.88 37.22
N GLY A 87 -13.27 -37.88 36.36
CA GLY A 87 -13.78 -38.00 35.00
C GLY A 87 -12.89 -37.25 34.02
N TRP A 88 -13.04 -37.54 32.73
CA TRP A 88 -12.28 -36.93 31.64
C TRP A 88 -12.27 -35.39 31.69
N LEU A 89 -13.38 -34.77 32.10
CA LEU A 89 -13.50 -33.31 32.33
C LEU A 89 -12.55 -32.78 33.42
N GLY A 90 -12.32 -33.54 34.50
CA GLY A 90 -11.39 -33.17 35.56
C GLY A 90 -9.94 -33.25 35.10
N TRP A 91 -9.60 -34.30 34.33
CA TRP A 91 -8.29 -34.44 33.70
C TRP A 91 -8.03 -33.33 32.67
N ALA A 92 -9.00 -33.03 31.79
CA ALA A 92 -8.89 -31.98 30.80
C ALA A 92 -8.76 -30.59 31.47
N GLY A 93 -9.52 -30.32 32.53
CA GLY A 93 -9.42 -29.09 33.31
C GLY A 93 -8.08 -28.93 34.03
N ALA A 94 -7.47 -30.02 34.51
CA ALA A 94 -6.13 -30.02 35.07
C ALA A 94 -5.07 -29.82 33.97
N PHE A 95 -5.17 -30.53 32.84
CA PHE A 95 -4.29 -30.38 31.70
C PHE A 95 -4.28 -28.94 31.16
N LEU A 96 -5.45 -28.32 30.98
CA LEU A 96 -5.56 -26.94 30.48
C LEU A 96 -4.88 -25.89 31.39
N ARG A 97 -4.73 -26.16 32.69
CA ARG A 97 -4.01 -25.27 33.63
C ARG A 97 -2.49 -25.34 33.49
N GLY A 98 -1.96 -26.34 32.79
CA GLY A 98 -0.52 -26.56 32.67
C GLY A 98 0.09 -27.27 33.88
N PRO A 99 1.43 -27.39 33.93
CA PRO A 99 2.13 -28.04 35.02
C PRO A 99 2.12 -27.19 36.30
N GLU A 100 2.07 -27.86 37.46
CA GLU A 100 2.27 -27.25 38.78
C GLU A 100 3.64 -27.67 39.34
N PRO A 101 4.57 -26.75 39.67
CA PRO A 101 4.48 -25.30 39.46
C PRO A 101 4.68 -24.90 37.98
N PRO A 102 4.10 -23.77 37.54
CA PRO A 102 4.22 -23.30 36.16
C PRO A 102 5.66 -22.90 35.82
N ARG A 103 6.11 -23.24 34.61
CA ARG A 103 7.48 -22.95 34.14
C ARG A 103 7.66 -21.45 33.88
N LYS A 104 8.54 -20.81 34.65
CA LYS A 104 9.00 -19.44 34.39
C LYS A 104 10.00 -19.44 33.23
N HIS A 105 9.55 -19.05 32.04
CA HIS A 105 10.45 -18.84 30.90
C HIS A 105 11.32 -17.60 31.12
N ARG A 106 12.64 -17.76 31.01
CA ARG A 106 13.65 -16.69 30.98
C ARG A 106 14.77 -17.08 30.03
N ILE A 107 15.38 -16.10 29.38
CA ILE A 107 16.52 -16.31 28.49
C ILE A 107 17.81 -16.16 29.29
N THR A 108 18.54 -17.26 29.48
CA THR A 108 19.93 -17.23 29.95
C THR A 108 20.85 -16.86 28.78
N PRO A 109 21.63 -15.77 28.85
CA PRO A 109 22.44 -15.31 27.73
C PRO A 109 23.54 -16.30 27.34
N PHE A 110 23.71 -16.56 26.04
CA PHE A 110 24.90 -17.27 25.54
C PHE A 110 26.13 -16.37 25.64
N PHE A 111 27.19 -16.83 26.30
CA PHE A 111 28.41 -16.07 26.57
C PHE A 111 28.13 -14.72 27.27
N GLU A 112 27.58 -14.78 28.49
CA GLU A 112 27.14 -13.63 29.28
C GLU A 112 28.16 -12.46 29.33
N GLY A 113 29.45 -12.75 29.43
CA GLY A 113 30.51 -11.73 29.42
C GLY A 113 30.51 -10.88 28.15
N PHE A 114 30.23 -11.47 26.98
CA PHE A 114 30.10 -10.75 25.70
C PHE A 114 28.77 -10.01 25.61
N GLN A 115 27.66 -10.67 25.95
CA GLN A 115 26.30 -10.11 25.92
C GLN A 115 26.16 -8.85 26.79
N THR A 116 26.87 -8.81 27.93
CA THR A 116 26.86 -7.69 28.88
C THR A 116 27.97 -6.67 28.63
N ALA A 117 28.91 -6.93 27.72
CA ALA A 117 30.03 -6.01 27.45
C ALA A 117 29.57 -4.60 27.01
N PRO A 118 28.59 -4.43 26.09
CA PRO A 118 28.08 -3.11 25.73
C PRO A 118 27.50 -2.35 26.93
N ILE A 119 26.71 -3.02 27.78
CA ILE A 119 26.13 -2.43 29.00
C ILE A 119 27.23 -1.97 29.97
N ARG A 120 28.30 -2.76 30.13
CA ARG A 120 29.44 -2.42 30.98
C ARG A 120 30.21 -1.22 30.44
N ILE A 121 30.39 -1.12 29.12
CA ILE A 121 31.01 0.04 28.45
C ILE A 121 30.15 1.29 28.68
N VAL A 122 28.84 1.22 28.41
CA VAL A 122 27.89 2.33 28.64
C VAL A 122 27.91 2.77 30.10
N ARG A 123 27.89 1.85 31.07
CA ARG A 123 27.94 2.18 32.50
C ARG A 123 29.26 2.86 32.91
N ARG A 124 30.37 2.57 32.22
CA ARG A 124 31.69 3.17 32.48
C ARG A 124 31.85 4.55 31.83
N LEU A 125 31.35 4.74 30.61
CA LEU A 125 31.47 6.00 29.86
C LEU A 125 30.36 7.00 30.23
N LEU A 126 29.16 6.51 30.53
CA LEU A 126 27.97 7.28 30.86
C LEU A 126 27.43 6.81 32.23
N PRO A 127 28.04 7.22 33.35
CA PRO A 127 27.68 6.69 34.66
C PRO A 127 26.29 7.16 35.12
N THR A 128 25.97 8.45 34.94
CA THR A 128 24.75 9.08 35.44
C THR A 128 23.54 8.83 34.53
N VAL A 129 22.32 8.96 35.08
CA VAL A 129 21.09 8.90 34.27
C VAL A 129 21.03 10.08 33.28
N LYS A 130 21.45 11.28 33.71
CA LYS A 130 21.50 12.48 32.86
C LYS A 130 22.39 12.29 31.64
N SER A 131 23.60 11.71 31.78
CA SER A 131 24.48 11.48 30.62
C SER A 131 23.97 10.40 29.67
N LYS A 132 23.28 9.38 30.17
CA LYS A 132 22.59 8.37 29.32
C LYS A 132 21.43 8.99 28.53
N ILE A 133 20.62 9.84 29.16
CA ILE A 133 19.53 10.56 28.47
C ILE A 133 20.10 11.51 27.42
N LEU A 134 21.11 12.30 27.75
CA LEU A 134 21.74 13.22 26.80
C LEU A 134 22.37 12.47 25.61
N ALA A 135 23.05 11.35 25.85
CA ALA A 135 23.61 10.51 24.78
C ALA A 135 22.52 9.88 23.90
N LEU A 136 21.39 9.47 24.47
CA LEU A 136 20.24 8.95 23.71
C LEU A 136 19.60 10.03 22.84
N ILE A 137 19.42 11.25 23.38
CA ILE A 137 18.92 12.40 22.62
C ILE A 137 19.89 12.74 21.48
N ALA A 138 21.20 12.80 21.75
CA ALA A 138 22.21 13.07 20.73
C ALA A 138 22.24 11.99 19.64
N LEU A 139 22.07 10.71 20.01
CA LEU A 139 22.00 9.59 19.06
C LEU A 139 20.77 9.72 18.13
N HIS A 140 19.61 10.05 18.68
CA HIS A 140 18.38 10.26 17.90
C HIS A 140 18.45 11.52 17.03
N ALA A 141 18.98 12.63 17.56
CA ALA A 141 19.19 13.86 16.80
C ALA A 141 20.18 13.66 15.64
N LEU A 142 21.25 12.88 15.85
CA LEU A 142 22.21 12.55 14.81
C LEU A 142 21.58 11.64 13.73
N TRP A 143 20.82 10.61 14.11
CA TRP A 143 20.07 9.80 13.15
C TRP A 143 19.09 10.67 12.34
N ALA A 144 18.29 11.51 13.00
CA ALA A 144 17.31 12.37 12.36
C ALA A 144 17.96 13.38 11.41
N LEU A 145 19.07 14.00 11.81
CA LEU A 145 19.84 14.92 10.97
C LEU A 145 20.33 14.22 9.69
N ILE A 146 21.00 13.07 9.81
CA ILE A 146 21.52 12.37 8.62
C ILE A 146 20.36 11.85 7.75
N PHE A 147 19.31 11.27 8.37
CA PHE A 147 18.11 10.79 7.68
C PHE A 147 17.45 11.90 6.87
N LEU A 148 17.14 13.04 7.50
CA LEU A 148 16.49 14.16 6.85
C LEU A 148 17.39 14.85 5.83
N THR A 149 18.71 14.94 6.04
CA THR A 149 19.64 15.49 5.03
C THR A 149 19.72 14.61 3.79
N VAL A 150 19.90 13.30 3.94
CA VAL A 150 19.96 12.36 2.79
C VAL A 150 18.60 12.26 2.09
N LEU A 151 17.51 12.28 2.85
CA LEU A 151 16.16 12.29 2.31
C LEU A 151 15.87 13.58 1.54
N ASN A 152 16.19 14.75 2.11
CA ASN A 152 16.00 16.05 1.45
C ASN A 152 16.86 16.16 0.18
N TRP A 153 18.11 15.72 0.20
CA TRP A 153 18.96 15.68 -1.00
C TRP A 153 18.41 14.74 -2.08
N SER A 154 17.72 13.67 -1.68
CA SER A 154 16.99 12.79 -2.60
C SER A 154 15.72 13.45 -3.13
N VAL A 155 14.91 14.07 -2.28
CA VAL A 155 13.61 14.66 -2.64
C VAL A 155 13.79 15.92 -3.48
N VAL A 156 14.61 16.86 -2.99
CA VAL A 156 15.10 18.05 -3.71
C VAL A 156 16.33 17.67 -4.55
N GLY A 157 16.27 16.50 -5.19
CA GLY A 157 17.29 16.05 -6.15
C GLY A 157 17.42 17.03 -7.32
N PRO A 158 18.51 16.99 -8.09
CA PRO A 158 18.79 17.98 -9.12
C PRO A 158 17.61 18.11 -10.10
N GLU A 159 17.08 19.33 -10.20
CA GLU A 159 16.09 19.69 -11.22
C GLU A 159 16.63 19.31 -12.60
N ILE A 160 15.80 18.68 -13.42
CA ILE A 160 16.15 18.39 -14.80
C ILE A 160 15.98 19.70 -15.60
N PRO A 161 17.03 20.21 -16.27
CA PRO A 161 16.96 21.48 -16.99
C PRO A 161 15.78 21.51 -17.99
N GLY A 162 14.91 22.51 -17.86
CA GLY A 162 13.71 22.66 -18.70
C GLY A 162 12.49 21.81 -18.30
N TYR A 163 12.63 20.88 -17.35
CA TYR A 163 11.53 20.02 -16.88
C TYR A 163 11.27 20.10 -15.36
N GLY A 164 12.16 20.71 -14.59
CA GLY A 164 12.02 20.91 -13.15
C GLY A 164 12.20 19.63 -12.33
N MET A 165 11.46 19.53 -11.22
CA MET A 165 11.56 18.40 -10.30
C MET A 165 10.95 17.12 -10.88
N PRO A 166 11.66 15.97 -10.87
CA PRO A 166 11.12 14.70 -11.37
C PRO A 166 9.93 14.19 -10.56
N ASN A 167 8.83 13.89 -11.25
CA ASN A 167 7.63 13.29 -10.67
C ASN A 167 7.93 11.89 -10.10
N ARG A 168 7.60 11.65 -8.83
CA ARG A 168 7.74 10.33 -8.21
C ARG A 168 6.68 9.38 -8.78
N LEU A 169 7.12 8.32 -9.45
CA LEU A 169 6.27 7.26 -9.96
C LEU A 169 6.28 6.03 -9.03
N SER A 170 5.20 5.26 -9.10
CA SER A 170 5.20 3.86 -8.66
C SER A 170 5.64 2.97 -9.82
N CYS A 171 6.06 1.74 -9.53
CA CYS A 171 6.48 0.82 -10.59
C CYS A 171 5.35 0.45 -11.58
N GLY A 172 4.08 0.52 -11.15
CA GLY A 172 2.91 0.31 -12.02
C GLY A 172 2.30 1.59 -12.60
N SER A 173 2.97 2.75 -12.45
CA SER A 173 2.47 4.02 -12.99
C SER A 173 2.49 4.02 -14.53
N ARG A 174 1.35 4.38 -15.12
CA ARG A 174 1.06 4.44 -16.56
C ARG A 174 0.18 5.66 -16.85
N LEU A 175 0.21 6.15 -18.09
CA LEU A 175 -0.58 7.35 -18.47
C LEU A 175 -2.02 6.97 -18.80
N TRP A 176 -2.24 5.78 -19.36
CA TRP A 176 -3.55 5.21 -19.65
C TRP A 176 -3.85 4.11 -18.65
N HIS A 177 -4.91 4.23 -17.85
CA HIS A 177 -5.18 3.28 -16.76
C HIS A 177 -5.84 1.99 -17.28
N ASN A 178 -7.01 2.09 -17.90
CA ASN A 178 -7.63 1.01 -18.66
C ASN A 178 -8.65 1.63 -19.63
N GLY A 179 -9.23 0.81 -20.51
CA GLY A 179 -10.16 1.28 -21.54
C GLY A 179 -11.39 2.04 -21.01
N THR A 180 -11.80 1.82 -19.74
CA THR A 180 -13.00 2.44 -19.17
C THR A 180 -12.70 3.67 -18.29
N LEU A 181 -11.62 3.65 -17.51
CA LEU A 181 -11.22 4.74 -16.61
C LEU A 181 -10.71 5.98 -17.35
N CYS A 182 -10.18 5.81 -18.56
CA CYS A 182 -9.84 6.95 -19.42
C CYS A 182 -11.07 7.63 -20.05
N GLY A 183 -12.27 7.09 -19.86
CA GLY A 183 -13.52 7.66 -20.37
C GLY A 183 -13.68 7.51 -21.88
N ILE A 184 -14.78 8.06 -22.40
CA ILE A 184 -15.08 8.04 -23.84
C ILE A 184 -13.96 8.76 -24.60
N ASN A 185 -13.48 8.14 -25.69
CA ASN A 185 -12.34 8.56 -26.52
C ASN A 185 -11.02 8.81 -25.74
N GLY A 186 -10.92 8.35 -24.50
CA GLY A 186 -9.76 8.61 -23.64
C GLY A 186 -9.71 10.01 -23.02
N ASP A 187 -10.80 10.78 -23.06
CA ASP A 187 -10.82 12.20 -22.67
C ASP A 187 -10.30 12.46 -21.24
N ALA A 188 -10.46 11.52 -20.30
CA ALA A 188 -9.95 11.63 -18.93
C ALA A 188 -8.44 11.33 -18.79
N CYS A 189 -7.79 10.78 -19.82
CA CYS A 189 -6.35 10.48 -19.86
C CYS A 189 -5.54 11.46 -20.75
N ARG A 190 -6.15 12.61 -21.09
CA ARG A 190 -5.49 13.74 -21.78
C ARG A 190 -4.43 14.43 -20.89
N PRO A 191 -3.47 15.18 -21.47
CA PRO A 191 -3.22 15.36 -22.91
C PRO A 191 -2.64 14.09 -23.55
N PHE A 192 -2.74 13.98 -24.88
CA PHE A 192 -2.25 12.82 -25.64
C PHE A 192 -0.86 13.06 -26.26
N ASP A 193 -0.52 14.32 -26.46
CA ASP A 193 0.63 14.87 -27.18
C ASP A 193 1.18 16.11 -26.44
N ASP A 194 2.21 16.74 -27.01
CA ASP A 194 2.84 18.04 -26.66
C ASP A 194 3.26 18.32 -25.21
N GLN A 195 2.97 17.42 -24.26
CA GLN A 195 3.44 17.48 -22.89
C GLN A 195 4.57 16.47 -22.64
N ALA A 196 5.65 16.97 -22.06
CA ALA A 196 6.78 16.19 -21.60
C ALA A 196 7.10 16.53 -20.14
N PHE A 197 7.58 15.54 -19.38
CA PHE A 197 7.90 15.72 -17.96
C PHE A 197 9.04 14.82 -17.49
N ALA A 198 9.78 15.31 -16.50
CA ALA A 198 10.75 14.54 -15.75
C ALA A 198 10.04 13.54 -14.81
N PHE A 199 10.52 12.29 -14.78
CA PHE A 199 9.99 11.25 -13.90
C PHE A 199 11.11 10.56 -13.11
N ARG A 200 10.73 9.92 -11.99
CA ARG A 200 11.59 9.12 -11.14
C ARG A 200 10.95 7.78 -10.78
N CYS A 201 11.71 6.71 -10.99
CA CYS A 201 11.34 5.35 -10.64
C CYS A 201 12.20 4.82 -9.46
N PRO A 202 11.60 4.14 -8.49
CA PRO A 202 12.35 3.46 -7.42
C PRO A 202 13.09 2.21 -7.95
N ALA A 203 13.91 1.61 -7.11
CA ALA A 203 14.53 0.32 -7.40
C ALA A 203 13.49 -0.82 -7.40
N GLY A 204 13.78 -1.91 -8.11
CA GLY A 204 12.97 -3.14 -8.11
C GLY A 204 11.79 -3.17 -9.08
N CYS A 205 11.55 -2.15 -9.90
CA CYS A 205 10.35 -2.08 -10.77
C CYS A 205 10.25 -3.14 -11.89
N LEU A 206 11.24 -4.02 -12.07
CA LEU A 206 11.10 -5.21 -12.91
C LEU A 206 10.20 -6.27 -12.27
N ASP A 207 10.18 -6.33 -10.94
CA ASP A 207 9.40 -7.30 -10.16
C ASP A 207 7.88 -6.96 -10.13
N THR A 208 7.50 -5.78 -10.65
CA THR A 208 6.11 -5.33 -10.75
C THR A 208 5.47 -5.85 -12.03
N ILE A 209 4.55 -6.79 -11.86
CA ILE A 209 3.84 -7.50 -12.95
C ILE A 209 2.33 -7.25 -12.86
N LEU A 210 1.64 -7.47 -13.97
CA LEU A 210 0.18 -7.60 -13.96
C LEU A 210 -0.23 -8.80 -13.10
N LEU A 211 -1.20 -8.58 -12.20
CA LEU A 211 -1.82 -9.61 -11.35
C LEU A 211 -3.25 -9.94 -11.79
N GLU A 212 -3.82 -9.13 -12.69
CA GLU A 212 -5.06 -9.41 -13.40
C GLU A 212 -4.76 -9.65 -14.88
N PRO A 213 -5.59 -10.45 -15.58
CA PRO A 213 -5.64 -10.42 -17.03
C PRO A 213 -5.92 -8.99 -17.53
N TYR A 214 -5.04 -8.46 -18.38
CA TYR A 214 -5.16 -7.17 -19.02
C TYR A 214 -5.14 -7.33 -20.54
N THR A 215 -6.02 -6.63 -21.24
CA THR A 215 -6.21 -6.79 -22.69
C THR A 215 -5.33 -5.86 -23.54
N VAL A 216 -4.75 -6.42 -24.62
CA VAL A 216 -3.97 -5.69 -25.63
C VAL A 216 -4.35 -6.20 -27.02
N GLY A 217 -5.24 -5.49 -27.72
CA GLY A 217 -5.74 -5.92 -29.03
C GLY A 217 -6.59 -7.17 -28.92
N ASP A 218 -6.14 -8.31 -29.43
CA ASP A 218 -6.74 -9.64 -29.25
C ASP A 218 -6.06 -10.48 -28.15
N GLN A 219 -4.95 -10.00 -27.60
CA GLN A 219 -4.16 -10.69 -26.59
C GLN A 219 -4.67 -10.43 -25.16
N GLU A 220 -4.53 -11.42 -24.29
CA GLU A 220 -4.76 -11.32 -22.85
C GLU A 220 -3.44 -11.55 -22.12
N ILE A 221 -3.08 -10.61 -21.23
CA ILE A 221 -1.75 -10.50 -20.64
C ILE A 221 -1.87 -10.63 -19.11
N ASN A 222 -1.17 -11.60 -18.52
CA ASN A 222 -1.10 -11.76 -17.06
C ASN A 222 0.31 -12.18 -16.62
N TYR A 223 0.66 -11.94 -15.36
CA TYR A 223 1.93 -12.31 -14.70
C TYR A 223 3.23 -11.85 -15.39
N LYS A 224 3.19 -10.76 -16.17
CA LYS A 224 4.37 -10.10 -16.73
C LYS A 224 4.26 -8.57 -16.65
N PRO A 225 5.38 -7.81 -16.76
CA PRO A 225 5.32 -6.35 -16.83
C PRO A 225 4.54 -5.88 -18.05
N LEU A 226 3.69 -4.85 -17.90
CA LEU A 226 2.95 -4.27 -19.02
C LEU A 226 3.85 -3.30 -19.78
N VAL A 227 4.42 -3.75 -20.91
CA VAL A 227 5.18 -2.93 -21.86
C VAL A 227 4.71 -3.25 -23.26
N VAL A 228 4.09 -2.31 -23.94
CA VAL A 228 3.55 -2.45 -25.30
C VAL A 228 4.33 -1.53 -26.24
N GLY A 229 4.90 -2.09 -27.30
CA GLY A 229 5.82 -1.40 -28.21
C GLY A 229 7.29 -1.41 -27.76
N GLY A 230 8.05 -0.39 -28.14
CA GLY A 230 9.46 -0.23 -27.80
C GLY A 230 10.45 -0.83 -28.81
N ALA A 231 9.99 -1.49 -29.87
CA ALA A 231 10.82 -1.72 -31.05
C ALA A 231 11.01 -0.39 -31.81
N PRO A 232 12.24 -0.05 -32.25
CA PRO A 232 12.46 1.06 -33.16
C PRO A 232 11.84 0.76 -34.52
N GLY A 233 11.51 1.80 -35.28
CA GLY A 233 11.03 1.67 -36.64
C GLY A 233 12.14 1.18 -37.60
N SER A 234 11.73 0.79 -38.81
CA SER A 234 12.67 0.50 -39.91
C SER A 234 13.46 1.72 -40.37
N GLU A 235 12.89 2.93 -40.20
CA GLU A 235 13.48 4.21 -40.63
C GLU A 235 13.89 5.12 -39.46
N ASP A 236 13.43 4.82 -38.23
CA ASP A 236 13.60 5.66 -37.04
C ASP A 236 14.12 4.82 -35.86
N THR A 237 15.20 5.26 -35.22
CA THR A 237 15.79 4.60 -34.04
C THR A 237 14.98 4.80 -32.76
N THR A 238 13.95 5.66 -32.80
CA THR A 238 13.08 5.98 -31.67
C THR A 238 12.15 4.82 -31.29
N ALA A 239 12.16 4.46 -30.01
CA ALA A 239 11.32 3.42 -29.45
C ALA A 239 10.04 4.03 -28.84
N TYR A 240 8.90 3.77 -29.46
CA TYR A 240 7.59 4.28 -29.03
C TYR A 240 6.85 3.25 -28.17
N TYR A 241 6.30 3.69 -27.04
CA TYR A 241 5.52 2.88 -26.11
C TYR A 241 4.06 3.32 -26.10
N ARG A 242 3.13 2.38 -25.95
CA ARG A 242 1.70 2.66 -25.78
C ARG A 242 1.45 3.21 -24.37
N GLY A 243 0.51 4.16 -24.24
CA GLY A 243 0.28 4.95 -23.02
C GLY A 243 -0.04 4.16 -21.74
N ASP A 244 -0.50 2.93 -21.88
CA ASP A 244 -0.81 2.00 -20.79
C ASP A 244 0.40 1.21 -20.27
N SER A 245 1.53 1.26 -20.98
CA SER A 245 2.80 0.67 -20.55
C SER A 245 3.26 1.28 -19.23
N PHE A 246 3.69 0.43 -18.30
CA PHE A 246 4.31 0.85 -17.05
C PHE A 246 5.59 1.64 -17.34
N ILE A 247 5.61 2.93 -16.99
CA ILE A 247 6.67 3.87 -17.38
C ILE A 247 8.04 3.40 -16.88
N CYS A 248 8.10 2.86 -15.66
CA CYS A 248 9.34 2.35 -15.08
C CYS A 248 9.84 1.07 -15.77
N SER A 249 8.95 0.14 -16.12
CA SER A 249 9.31 -1.08 -16.86
C SER A 249 9.72 -0.74 -18.30
N ALA A 250 9.04 0.20 -18.96
CA ALA A 250 9.42 0.73 -20.27
C ALA A 250 10.79 1.45 -20.24
N ALA A 251 11.11 2.18 -19.18
CA ALA A 251 12.42 2.83 -19.01
C ALA A 251 13.57 1.83 -18.76
N ILE A 252 13.29 0.69 -18.11
CA ILE A 252 14.23 -0.44 -18.00
C ILE A 252 14.40 -1.11 -19.37
N HIS A 253 13.30 -1.41 -20.07
CA HIS A 253 13.31 -1.98 -21.43
C HIS A 253 14.11 -1.11 -22.42
N ALA A 254 13.97 0.22 -22.33
CA ALA A 254 14.73 1.20 -23.11
C ALA A 254 16.23 1.33 -22.72
N GLY A 255 16.65 0.79 -21.57
CA GLY A 255 18.03 0.94 -21.06
C GLY A 255 18.36 2.35 -20.51
N ILE A 256 17.33 3.12 -20.16
CA ILE A 256 17.46 4.48 -19.62
C ILE A 256 17.78 4.43 -18.13
N ILE A 257 17.04 3.61 -17.38
CA ILE A 257 17.27 3.32 -15.96
C ILE A 257 17.68 1.86 -15.75
N ASN A 258 18.08 1.49 -14.53
CA ASN A 258 18.44 0.13 -14.17
C ASN A 258 17.56 -0.40 -13.02
N THR A 259 17.28 -1.70 -13.01
CA THR A 259 16.44 -2.34 -11.99
C THR A 259 16.97 -2.18 -10.56
N ALA A 260 18.28 -2.20 -10.36
CA ALA A 260 18.88 -2.29 -9.02
C ALA A 260 18.88 -0.98 -8.23
N ALA A 261 19.02 0.18 -8.91
CA ALA A 261 19.10 1.49 -8.27
C ALA A 261 17.94 2.44 -8.65
N GLY A 262 17.03 1.99 -9.51
CA GLY A 262 16.01 2.84 -10.13
C GLY A 262 16.64 3.86 -11.08
N GLY A 263 16.02 5.03 -11.19
CA GLY A 263 16.57 6.16 -11.92
C GLY A 263 15.55 7.23 -12.25
N CYS A 264 16.00 8.26 -12.95
CA CYS A 264 15.15 9.28 -13.55
C CYS A 264 15.29 9.26 -15.07
N GLY A 265 14.29 9.80 -15.76
CA GLY A 265 14.32 10.05 -17.19
C GLY A 265 13.31 11.14 -17.56
N ILE A 266 13.22 11.44 -18.84
CA ILE A 266 12.20 12.34 -19.39
C ILE A 266 11.24 11.49 -20.21
N LEU A 267 9.94 11.69 -20.01
CA LEU A 267 8.88 11.14 -20.85
C LEU A 267 8.35 12.25 -21.73
N ARG A 268 8.26 12.01 -23.05
CA ARG A 268 7.57 12.89 -24.00
C ARG A 268 6.36 12.17 -24.59
N ARG A 269 5.18 12.75 -24.48
CA ARG A 269 3.99 12.26 -25.20
C ARG A 269 4.13 12.53 -26.70
N THR A 270 3.64 11.61 -27.51
CA THR A 270 3.78 11.65 -28.99
C THR A 270 2.46 11.46 -29.74
N GLY A 271 1.31 11.51 -29.06
CA GLY A 271 -0.01 11.44 -29.69
C GLY A 271 -0.38 10.06 -30.22
N GLU A 272 -1.27 10.04 -31.22
CA GLU A 272 -1.81 8.82 -31.81
C GLU A 272 -0.75 8.05 -32.63
N ARG A 273 -0.77 6.72 -32.55
CA ARG A 273 0.09 5.84 -33.35
C ARG A 273 -0.65 4.57 -33.77
N ASN A 274 -0.47 4.18 -35.03
CA ASN A 274 -1.19 3.06 -35.68
C ASN A 274 -0.57 1.66 -35.46
N GLU A 275 0.61 1.60 -34.84
CA GLU A 275 1.34 0.35 -34.67
C GLU A 275 2.33 0.46 -33.50
N PHE A 276 2.50 -0.62 -32.75
CA PHE A 276 3.50 -0.80 -31.72
C PHE A 276 4.15 -2.18 -31.88
N ASN A 277 5.42 -2.20 -32.28
CA ASN A 277 6.13 -3.46 -32.53
C ASN A 277 6.82 -4.01 -31.27
N SER A 278 6.78 -5.34 -31.14
CA SER A 278 7.40 -6.08 -30.04
C SER A 278 8.90 -6.27 -30.27
N VAL A 279 9.68 -6.23 -29.18
CA VAL A 279 11.09 -6.63 -29.13
C VAL A 279 11.43 -7.12 -27.72
N GLU A 280 12.46 -7.95 -27.59
CA GLU A 280 13.03 -8.30 -26.29
C GLU A 280 14.28 -7.45 -26.03
N ARG A 281 14.28 -6.66 -24.94
CA ARG A 281 15.42 -5.83 -24.51
C ARG A 281 15.51 -5.77 -23.00
N ASN A 282 16.75 -5.79 -22.49
CA ASN A 282 17.07 -5.63 -21.06
C ASN A 282 16.28 -6.56 -20.11
N GLY A 283 15.97 -7.79 -20.57
CA GLY A 283 15.23 -8.80 -19.81
C GLY A 283 13.70 -8.62 -19.80
N ILE A 284 13.16 -7.72 -20.63
CA ILE A 284 11.73 -7.53 -20.83
C ILE A 284 11.39 -7.86 -22.28
N SER A 285 10.39 -8.73 -22.49
CA SER A 285 9.77 -8.97 -23.80
C SER A 285 8.51 -8.13 -23.90
N SER A 286 8.51 -7.14 -24.80
CA SER A 286 7.37 -6.24 -24.98
C SER A 286 6.27 -6.87 -25.85
N ILE A 287 5.08 -6.29 -25.79
CA ILE A 287 3.86 -6.77 -26.46
C ILE A 287 3.65 -5.97 -27.73
N SER A 288 3.22 -6.62 -28.82
CA SER A 288 2.84 -5.94 -30.07
C SER A 288 1.37 -5.53 -30.05
N PHE A 289 1.05 -4.44 -30.76
CA PHE A 289 -0.31 -3.97 -31.00
C PHE A 289 -0.38 -3.33 -32.39
N ASN A 290 -1.05 -3.99 -33.34
CA ASN A 290 -1.19 -3.54 -34.73
C ASN A 290 -2.54 -2.81 -34.92
N SER A 291 -2.70 -1.66 -34.25
CA SER A 291 -3.84 -0.77 -34.46
C SER A 291 -3.59 0.64 -33.91
N SER A 292 -4.48 1.58 -34.23
CA SER A 292 -4.49 2.93 -33.68
C SER A 292 -4.72 2.94 -32.16
N PHE A 293 -3.85 3.65 -31.45
CA PHE A 293 -4.05 4.02 -30.06
C PHE A 293 -3.74 5.51 -29.85
N PRO A 294 -4.60 6.29 -29.15
CA PRO A 294 -4.54 7.76 -29.14
C PRO A 294 -3.37 8.34 -28.34
N LEU A 295 -2.75 7.56 -27.44
CA LEU A 295 -1.67 8.01 -26.57
C LEU A 295 -0.45 7.11 -26.68
N SER A 296 0.60 7.62 -27.30
CA SER A 296 1.95 7.05 -27.30
C SER A 296 2.92 7.96 -26.55
N TYR A 297 4.06 7.41 -26.12
CA TYR A 297 5.17 8.19 -25.58
C TYR A 297 6.53 7.61 -25.96
N VAL A 298 7.53 8.48 -25.93
CA VAL A 298 8.95 8.14 -26.03
C VAL A 298 9.65 8.50 -24.73
N LEU A 299 10.79 7.85 -24.47
CA LEU A 299 11.58 8.04 -23.26
C LEU A 299 12.98 8.51 -23.64
N GLU A 300 13.47 9.54 -22.96
CA GLU A 300 14.79 10.12 -23.15
C GLU A 300 15.66 9.91 -21.91
N LYS A 301 16.97 9.72 -22.14
CA LYS A 301 17.94 9.47 -21.07
C LYS A 301 18.51 10.78 -20.55
N GLU A 302 18.26 11.06 -19.27
CA GLU A 302 18.93 12.15 -18.57
C GLU A 302 20.40 11.78 -18.26
N MET A 303 21.32 12.72 -18.41
CA MET A 303 22.76 12.52 -18.19
C MET A 303 23.36 13.41 -17.08
N ALA A 304 22.71 14.49 -16.69
CA ALA A 304 23.16 15.42 -15.65
C ALA A 304 22.68 15.04 -14.24
N ALA A 305 21.50 14.43 -14.11
CA ALA A 305 20.87 14.15 -12.81
C ALA A 305 21.35 12.83 -12.17
N VAL A 306 22.06 12.90 -11.04
CA VAL A 306 22.37 11.72 -10.19
C VAL A 306 21.13 11.31 -9.40
N CYS A 307 20.17 10.70 -10.10
CA CYS A 307 18.94 10.20 -9.53
C CYS A 307 19.08 8.71 -9.17
N ARG A 308 19.22 8.41 -7.87
CA ARG A 308 19.28 7.04 -7.32
C ARG A 308 18.26 6.88 -6.20
N ASP A 309 17.76 5.67 -5.98
CA ASP A 309 16.90 5.36 -4.84
C ASP A 309 17.71 5.36 -3.52
N PRO A 310 17.40 6.22 -2.52
CA PRO A 310 18.13 6.27 -1.26
C PRO A 310 17.74 5.15 -0.29
N ARG A 311 16.71 4.34 -0.56
CA ARG A 311 16.08 3.42 0.41
C ARG A 311 17.09 2.56 1.18
N TRP A 312 18.07 1.98 0.47
CA TRP A 312 19.03 1.05 1.03
C TRP A 312 20.11 1.74 1.88
N LEU A 313 20.49 2.97 1.52
CA LEU A 313 21.42 3.79 2.31
C LEU A 313 20.77 4.24 3.62
N LEU A 314 19.55 4.77 3.52
CA LEU A 314 18.76 5.18 4.69
C LEU A 314 18.47 3.97 5.61
N PHE A 315 18.10 2.83 5.03
CA PHE A 315 17.87 1.59 5.77
C PHE A 315 19.13 1.10 6.51
N ALA A 316 20.28 1.01 5.82
CA ALA A 316 21.53 0.56 6.44
C ALA A 316 21.94 1.45 7.65
N MET A 317 21.74 2.77 7.52
CA MET A 317 21.91 3.72 8.61
C MET A 317 20.89 3.48 9.74
N SER A 318 19.60 3.36 9.44
CA SER A 318 18.57 3.11 10.46
C SER A 318 18.78 1.78 11.21
N VAL A 319 19.26 0.73 10.53
CA VAL A 319 19.71 -0.53 11.14
C VAL A 319 20.90 -0.31 12.06
N PHE A 320 21.90 0.49 11.67
CA PHE A 320 23.06 0.81 12.50
C PHE A 320 22.66 1.53 13.80
N PHE A 321 21.86 2.60 13.71
CA PHE A 321 21.40 3.34 14.89
C PHE A 321 20.51 2.50 15.81
N THR A 322 19.54 1.74 15.26
CA THR A 322 18.70 0.83 16.06
C THR A 322 19.51 -0.32 16.68
N SER A 323 20.56 -0.81 16.02
CA SER A 323 21.46 -1.81 16.57
C SER A 323 22.28 -1.27 17.74
N ILE A 324 22.75 -0.02 17.67
CA ILE A 324 23.40 0.66 18.82
C ILE A 324 22.43 0.76 19.99
N VAL A 325 21.20 1.25 19.77
CA VAL A 325 20.18 1.30 20.83
C VAL A 325 19.92 -0.10 21.40
N SER A 326 19.78 -1.11 20.56
CA SER A 326 19.58 -2.50 20.97
C SER A 326 20.70 -2.99 21.87
N LEU A 327 21.96 -2.85 21.46
CA LEU A 327 23.11 -3.34 22.21
C LEU A 327 23.34 -2.57 23.51
N CYS A 328 23.11 -1.26 23.51
CA CYS A 328 23.49 -0.37 24.60
C CYS A 328 22.40 -0.11 25.65
N THR A 329 21.16 -0.60 25.45
CA THR A 329 20.03 -0.31 26.37
C THR A 329 19.43 -1.56 27.01
N THR A 330 19.14 -1.46 28.32
CA THR A 330 18.48 -2.51 29.12
C THR A 330 17.02 -2.21 29.42
N SER A 331 16.53 -1.00 29.12
CA SER A 331 15.12 -0.62 29.31
C SER A 331 14.29 -1.08 28.11
N PRO A 332 13.25 -1.93 28.30
CA PRO A 332 12.34 -2.32 27.24
C PRO A 332 11.69 -1.13 26.54
N ALA A 333 11.27 -0.12 27.31
CA ALA A 333 10.57 1.06 26.78
C ALA A 333 11.50 1.90 25.89
N VAL A 334 12.73 2.18 26.35
CA VAL A 334 13.71 2.93 25.56
C VAL A 334 14.02 2.22 24.24
N PHE A 335 14.29 0.92 24.31
CA PHE A 335 14.57 0.11 23.12
C PHE A 335 13.38 0.12 22.15
N TYR A 336 12.18 -0.25 22.63
CA TYR A 336 11.00 -0.37 21.77
C TYR A 336 10.61 0.96 21.14
N VAL A 337 10.49 2.03 21.93
CA VAL A 337 10.07 3.36 21.44
C VAL A 337 11.10 3.90 20.43
N SER A 338 12.40 3.76 20.72
CA SER A 338 13.45 4.19 19.79
C SER A 338 13.39 3.46 18.45
N VAL A 339 13.21 2.13 18.46
CA VAL A 339 13.09 1.35 17.22
C VAL A 339 11.78 1.67 16.50
N TRP A 340 10.67 1.79 17.22
CA TRP A 340 9.34 2.08 16.67
C TRP A 340 9.30 3.41 15.92
N PHE A 341 9.82 4.50 16.49
CA PHE A 341 9.85 5.80 15.80
C PHE A 341 10.86 5.87 14.65
N ILE A 342 12.08 5.32 14.81
CA ILE A 342 13.07 5.27 13.72
C ILE A 342 12.52 4.49 12.53
N SER A 343 11.91 3.33 12.78
CA SER A 343 11.34 2.48 11.74
C SER A 343 10.08 3.07 11.12
N TRP A 344 9.22 3.75 11.89
CA TRP A 344 8.05 4.45 11.35
C TRP A 344 8.45 5.42 10.25
N PHE A 345 9.38 6.34 10.54
CA PHE A 345 9.86 7.30 9.55
C PHE A 345 10.66 6.62 8.43
N GLN A 346 11.48 5.61 8.73
CA GLN A 346 12.16 4.81 7.69
C GLN A 346 11.18 4.22 6.68
N VAL A 347 10.08 3.61 7.14
CA VAL A 347 9.07 3.02 6.25
C VAL A 347 8.27 4.12 5.55
N ALA A 348 7.63 5.00 6.32
CA ALA A 348 6.67 6.00 5.82
C ALA A 348 7.29 7.03 4.87
N LEU A 349 8.60 7.28 4.95
CA LEU A 349 9.27 8.32 4.19
C LEU A 349 10.31 7.80 3.16
N ALA A 350 10.81 6.56 3.31
CA ALA A 350 11.89 6.05 2.45
C ALA A 350 11.67 4.63 1.90
N SER A 351 11.47 3.62 2.74
CA SER A 351 11.46 2.21 2.31
C SER A 351 10.20 1.83 1.54
N ASP A 352 9.01 2.12 2.07
CA ASP A 352 7.74 1.96 1.34
C ASP A 352 6.79 3.10 1.72
N PRO A 353 7.03 4.31 1.17
CA PRO A 353 6.22 5.48 1.47
C PRO A 353 4.83 5.36 0.82
N PRO A 354 3.76 5.92 1.42
CA PRO A 354 2.49 6.15 0.74
C PRO A 354 2.67 6.66 -0.70
N PHE A 355 1.82 6.22 -1.62
CA PHE A 355 1.91 6.67 -3.00
C PHE A 355 1.32 8.08 -3.14
N SER A 356 2.18 9.02 -3.53
CA SER A 356 1.86 10.31 -4.13
C SER A 356 3.04 10.75 -5.00
N SER A 357 2.73 11.56 -6.02
CA SER A 357 3.68 12.28 -6.85
C SER A 357 4.37 13.43 -6.10
N ASP A 358 3.67 14.08 -5.16
CA ASP A 358 4.23 15.12 -4.28
C ASP A 358 4.72 14.49 -2.97
N TYR A 359 5.96 14.81 -2.62
CA TYR A 359 6.57 14.35 -1.38
C TYR A 359 5.95 15.00 -0.13
N LEU A 360 5.39 16.21 -0.22
CA LEU A 360 4.71 16.84 0.91
C LEU A 360 3.42 16.10 1.30
N GLU A 361 2.71 15.53 0.32
CA GLU A 361 1.55 14.66 0.57
C GLU A 361 1.96 13.33 1.22
N VAL A 362 3.12 12.77 0.84
CA VAL A 362 3.71 11.59 1.51
C VAL A 362 3.97 11.88 2.99
N VAL A 363 4.57 13.04 3.30
CA VAL A 363 4.81 13.47 4.69
C VAL A 363 3.49 13.68 5.43
N SER A 364 2.53 14.40 4.84
CA SER A 364 1.20 14.65 5.42
C SER A 364 0.48 13.35 5.75
N THR A 365 0.44 12.41 4.80
CA THR A 365 -0.16 11.07 4.97
C THR A 365 0.54 10.26 6.05
N GLY A 366 1.88 10.27 6.07
CA GLY A 366 2.68 9.60 7.09
C GLY A 366 2.44 10.17 8.50
N MET A 367 2.29 11.49 8.63
CA MET A 367 1.98 12.15 9.90
C MET A 367 0.54 11.92 10.37
N GLY A 368 -0.44 11.96 9.45
CA GLY A 368 -1.84 11.66 9.77
C GLY A 368 -2.05 10.23 10.29
N ARG A 369 -1.25 9.27 9.83
CA ARG A 369 -1.27 7.87 10.29
C ARG A 369 -0.48 7.63 11.60
N LEU A 370 0.46 8.51 11.94
CA LEU A 370 1.41 8.33 13.05
C LEU A 370 0.74 8.24 14.42
N LEU A 371 -0.15 9.18 14.77
CA LEU A 371 -0.75 9.24 16.10
C LEU A 371 -1.59 7.99 16.46
N PRO A 372 -2.56 7.54 15.65
CA PRO A 372 -3.30 6.30 15.95
C PRO A 372 -2.40 5.06 15.91
N ALA A 373 -1.40 5.02 15.02
CA ALA A 373 -0.41 3.94 14.99
C ALA A 373 0.45 3.90 16.26
N ALA A 374 0.84 5.05 16.81
CA ALA A 374 1.63 5.15 18.04
C ALA A 374 0.83 4.71 19.27
N PHE A 375 -0.48 4.99 19.33
CA PHE A 375 -1.36 4.47 20.38
C PHE A 375 -1.45 2.94 20.33
N VAL A 376 -1.61 2.36 19.13
CA VAL A 376 -1.58 0.89 18.97
C VAL A 376 -0.19 0.32 19.27
N GLY A 377 0.89 1.02 18.90
CA GLY A 377 2.27 0.68 19.25
C GLY A 377 2.50 0.65 20.77
N TRP A 378 1.94 1.61 21.51
CA TRP A 378 1.93 1.59 22.98
C TRP A 378 1.16 0.38 23.54
N ALA A 379 0.00 0.04 22.97
CA ALA A 379 -0.75 -1.14 23.40
C ALA A 379 0.02 -2.45 23.11
N ILE A 380 0.65 -2.57 21.94
CA ILE A 380 1.56 -3.67 21.58
C ILE A 380 2.72 -3.75 22.59
N PHE A 381 3.32 -2.61 22.93
CA PHE A 381 4.38 -2.57 23.93
C PHE A 381 3.92 -3.11 25.28
N TYR A 382 2.84 -2.53 25.82
CA TYR A 382 2.33 -2.81 27.15
C TYR A 382 1.84 -4.25 27.32
N PHE A 383 1.04 -4.75 26.36
CA PHE A 383 0.43 -6.08 26.46
C PHE A 383 1.31 -7.23 25.93
N CYS A 384 2.24 -6.97 25.01
CA CYS A 384 3.00 -8.04 24.33
C CYS A 384 4.53 -7.95 24.53
N VAL A 385 5.14 -6.78 24.33
CA VAL A 385 6.60 -6.65 24.25
C VAL A 385 7.27 -6.52 25.63
N GLN A 386 6.64 -5.82 26.57
CA GLN A 386 7.20 -5.52 27.88
C GLN A 386 7.60 -6.80 28.63
N ASP A 387 6.70 -7.79 28.69
CA ASP A 387 6.94 -9.09 29.36
C ASP A 387 8.10 -9.87 28.72
N THR A 388 8.22 -9.83 27.39
CA THR A 388 9.27 -10.56 26.64
C THR A 388 10.65 -9.94 26.88
N LEU A 389 10.75 -8.61 26.97
CA LEU A 389 12.03 -7.89 27.11
C LEU A 389 12.42 -7.56 28.57
N ARG A 390 11.51 -7.66 29.54
CA ARG A 390 11.78 -7.27 30.95
C ARG A 390 12.94 -8.08 31.54
N GLY A 391 13.98 -7.37 31.96
CA GLY A 391 15.18 -7.97 32.58
C GLY A 391 16.10 -8.74 31.61
N LEU A 392 15.90 -8.64 30.29
CA LEU A 392 16.70 -9.34 29.30
C LEU A 392 18.13 -8.76 29.23
N THR A 393 19.13 -9.55 29.65
CA THR A 393 20.55 -9.19 29.61
C THR A 393 21.27 -9.63 28.33
N ALA A 394 20.64 -10.49 27.51
CA ALA A 394 21.18 -11.03 26.27
C ALA A 394 21.09 -10.02 25.10
N GLN A 395 21.94 -8.99 25.08
CA GLN A 395 21.80 -7.88 24.13
C GLN A 395 22.09 -8.27 22.67
N CYS A 396 23.06 -9.14 22.43
CA CYS A 396 23.36 -9.62 21.07
C CYS A 396 22.23 -10.54 20.58
N GLU A 397 21.66 -11.36 21.46
CA GLU A 397 20.48 -12.18 21.12
C GLU A 397 19.24 -11.31 20.87
N LYS A 398 18.99 -10.26 21.65
CA LYS A 398 17.92 -9.29 21.40
C LYS A 398 18.10 -8.62 20.03
N THR A 399 19.33 -8.22 19.69
CA THR A 399 19.64 -7.57 18.41
C THR A 399 19.44 -8.53 17.23
N VAL A 400 19.95 -9.75 17.31
CA VAL A 400 19.80 -10.71 16.20
C VAL A 400 18.39 -11.29 16.10
N LEU A 401 17.80 -11.71 17.23
CA LEU A 401 16.52 -12.44 17.24
C LEU A 401 15.29 -11.54 17.29
N TRP A 402 15.36 -10.31 17.80
CA TRP A 402 14.22 -9.39 17.79
C TRP A 402 14.39 -8.33 16.69
N LEU A 403 15.49 -7.57 16.70
CA LEU A 403 15.68 -6.46 15.76
C LEU A 403 15.92 -6.92 14.31
N GLY A 404 16.57 -8.07 14.09
CA GLY A 404 16.72 -8.66 12.75
C GLY A 404 15.38 -8.98 12.08
N PRO A 405 14.56 -9.90 12.63
CA PRO A 405 13.23 -10.23 12.12
C PRO A 405 12.28 -9.02 12.08
N PHE A 406 12.44 -8.07 13.01
CA PHE A 406 11.72 -6.79 12.96
C PHE A 406 11.96 -6.02 11.66
N TRP A 407 13.22 -5.86 11.25
CA TRP A 407 13.53 -5.19 9.98
C TRP A 407 13.07 -6.00 8.76
N VAL A 408 13.08 -7.34 8.83
CA VAL A 408 12.50 -8.22 7.79
C VAL A 408 11.00 -7.95 7.61
N GLY A 409 10.25 -7.78 8.71
CA GLY A 409 8.82 -7.44 8.67
C GLY A 409 8.54 -5.99 8.24
N ALA A 410 9.38 -5.04 8.67
CA ALA A 410 9.26 -3.64 8.27
C ALA A 410 9.50 -3.43 6.76
N LEU A 411 10.32 -4.29 6.15
CA LEU A 411 10.59 -4.34 4.70
C LEU A 411 9.73 -5.40 3.97
N ASN A 412 8.47 -5.62 4.38
CA ASN A 412 7.57 -6.63 3.78
C ASN A 412 7.61 -6.68 2.23
N THR A 413 7.60 -5.49 1.63
CA THR A 413 7.63 -5.23 0.17
C THR A 413 8.89 -5.76 -0.51
N ASP A 414 10.01 -5.82 0.21
CA ASP A 414 11.28 -6.36 -0.25
C ASP A 414 11.54 -7.80 0.25
N THR A 415 10.67 -8.36 1.11
CA THR A 415 10.86 -9.67 1.76
C THR A 415 9.74 -10.68 1.45
N PHE A 416 8.53 -10.49 1.99
CA PHE A 416 7.42 -11.43 1.86
C PHE A 416 6.62 -11.23 0.57
N ASP A 417 6.50 -10.00 0.06
CA ASP A 417 5.75 -9.73 -1.18
C ASP A 417 6.45 -10.28 -2.44
N ARG A 418 7.71 -10.73 -2.30
CA ARG A 418 8.47 -11.46 -3.33
C ARG A 418 8.20 -12.97 -3.33
N ILE A 419 7.43 -13.49 -2.37
CA ILE A 419 7.01 -14.89 -2.35
C ILE A 419 5.90 -15.06 -3.40
N PRO A 420 5.95 -16.10 -4.27
CA PRO A 420 5.00 -16.27 -5.37
C PRO A 420 3.62 -16.77 -4.89
N ILE A 421 2.94 -16.00 -4.05
CA ILE A 421 1.56 -16.23 -3.60
C ILE A 421 0.86 -14.87 -3.59
N SER A 422 0.44 -14.40 -4.76
CA SER A 422 -0.27 -13.14 -4.89
C SER A 422 -1.71 -13.24 -4.36
N ARG A 423 -2.32 -14.43 -4.48
CA ARG A 423 -3.69 -14.73 -4.05
C ARG A 423 -3.83 -16.20 -3.64
N LEU A 424 -4.83 -16.47 -2.79
CA LEU A 424 -5.20 -17.82 -2.36
C LEU A 424 -6.35 -18.43 -3.18
N THR A 425 -6.63 -17.94 -4.39
CA THR A 425 -7.65 -18.56 -5.25
C THR A 425 -7.09 -19.84 -5.91
N PRO A 426 -7.92 -20.85 -6.19
CA PRO A 426 -7.46 -22.05 -6.90
C PRO A 426 -6.89 -21.77 -8.30
N HIS A 427 -7.29 -20.67 -8.95
CA HIS A 427 -6.83 -20.31 -10.30
C HIS A 427 -5.41 -19.72 -10.24
N ASP A 428 -5.20 -18.74 -9.36
CA ASP A 428 -3.90 -18.06 -9.21
C ASP A 428 -2.81 -19.04 -8.75
N ILE A 429 -3.14 -19.93 -7.80
CA ILE A 429 -2.21 -20.96 -7.29
C ILE A 429 -1.77 -21.95 -8.40
N GLN A 430 -2.59 -22.17 -9.43
CA GLN A 430 -2.26 -23.06 -10.55
C GLN A 430 -1.45 -22.35 -11.64
N GLN A 431 -1.67 -21.05 -11.87
CA GLN A 431 -0.97 -20.27 -12.89
C GLN A 431 0.36 -19.69 -12.41
N GLN A 432 0.48 -19.33 -11.13
CA GLN A 432 1.67 -18.69 -10.60
C GLN A 432 2.78 -19.73 -10.31
N PRO A 433 3.94 -19.68 -11.00
CA PRO A 433 5.00 -20.67 -10.84
C PRO A 433 5.59 -20.62 -9.42
N GLY A 434 5.56 -21.76 -8.73
CA GLY A 434 6.09 -21.90 -7.37
C GLY A 434 5.10 -21.62 -6.24
N ALA A 435 3.84 -21.24 -6.53
CA ALA A 435 2.84 -20.94 -5.49
C ALA A 435 2.52 -22.14 -4.58
N ILE A 436 2.29 -23.32 -5.16
CA ILE A 436 1.98 -24.56 -4.41
C ILE A 436 3.07 -24.91 -3.37
N PRO A 437 4.37 -25.07 -3.73
CA PRO A 437 5.39 -25.39 -2.73
C PRO A 437 5.59 -24.26 -1.71
N ALA A 438 5.50 -22.99 -2.11
CA ALA A 438 5.58 -21.88 -1.18
C ALA A 438 4.45 -21.93 -0.13
N LEU A 439 3.21 -22.21 -0.54
CA LEU A 439 2.05 -22.32 0.33
C LEU A 439 2.21 -23.46 1.35
N ILE A 440 2.67 -24.64 0.91
CA ILE A 440 2.90 -25.80 1.78
C ILE A 440 3.96 -25.47 2.86
N ILE A 441 5.05 -24.81 2.47
CA ILE A 441 6.12 -24.40 3.39
C ILE A 441 5.58 -23.39 4.41
N ILE A 442 4.90 -22.34 3.97
CA ILE A 442 4.35 -21.29 4.84
C ILE A 442 3.35 -21.87 5.84
N VAL A 443 2.40 -22.69 5.40
CA VAL A 443 1.39 -23.30 6.28
C VAL A 443 2.06 -24.23 7.30
N SER A 444 3.04 -25.03 6.88
CA SER A 444 3.79 -25.93 7.76
C SER A 444 4.60 -25.18 8.83
N VAL A 445 5.24 -24.06 8.45
CA VAL A 445 5.95 -23.16 9.37
C VAL A 445 4.98 -22.50 10.35
N ILE A 446 3.84 -21.96 9.88
CA ILE A 446 2.82 -21.35 10.76
C ILE A 446 2.26 -22.37 11.75
N VAL A 447 1.93 -23.59 11.33
CA VAL A 447 1.46 -24.66 12.23
C VAL A 447 2.52 -24.99 13.29
N PHE A 448 3.79 -25.11 12.91
CA PHE A 448 4.88 -25.35 13.86
C PHE A 448 5.04 -24.19 14.86
N ILE A 449 4.93 -22.94 14.41
CA ILE A 449 4.96 -21.74 15.27
C ILE A 449 3.80 -21.76 16.26
N VAL A 450 2.57 -21.99 15.79
CA VAL A 450 1.37 -22.01 16.64
C VAL A 450 1.45 -23.14 17.68
N VAL A 451 1.85 -24.35 17.30
CA VAL A 451 1.98 -25.49 18.23
C VAL A 451 3.09 -25.25 19.26
N SER A 452 4.25 -24.76 18.84
CA SER A 452 5.38 -24.49 19.77
C SER A 452 5.07 -23.35 20.74
N GLN A 453 4.42 -22.27 20.30
CA GLN A 453 3.98 -21.19 21.18
C GLN A 453 2.83 -21.62 22.11
N ALA A 454 1.86 -22.39 21.61
CA ALA A 454 0.80 -22.96 22.46
C ALA A 454 1.37 -23.84 23.58
N TRP A 455 2.39 -24.66 23.29
CA TRP A 455 3.12 -25.44 24.30
C TRP A 455 3.92 -24.57 25.28
N ALA A 456 4.52 -23.47 24.81
CA ALA A 456 5.19 -22.50 25.68
C ALA A 456 4.21 -21.79 26.64
N ILE A 457 3.03 -21.41 26.15
CA ILE A 457 1.93 -20.79 26.92
C ILE A 457 1.32 -21.79 27.92
N TRP A 458 1.13 -23.04 27.50
CA TRP A 458 0.67 -24.15 28.34
C TRP A 458 1.65 -24.45 29.48
N SER A 459 2.94 -24.61 29.17
CA SER A 459 3.97 -24.88 30.18
C SER A 459 4.16 -23.72 31.16
N ALA A 460 3.81 -22.49 30.76
CA ALA A 460 3.76 -21.31 31.65
C ALA A 460 2.46 -21.20 32.48
N GLY A 461 1.51 -22.13 32.33
CA GLY A 461 0.21 -22.10 33.02
C GLY A 461 -0.73 -20.97 32.58
N LYS A 462 -0.46 -20.32 31.43
CA LYS A 462 -1.24 -19.18 30.93
C LYS A 462 -2.38 -19.57 29.97
N LEU A 463 -2.42 -20.83 29.49
CA LEU A 463 -3.29 -21.28 28.39
C LEU A 463 -4.78 -20.91 28.52
N PRO A 464 -5.47 -21.05 29.67
CA PRO A 464 -6.90 -20.73 29.75
C PRO A 464 -7.21 -19.26 29.46
N ARG A 465 -6.31 -18.33 29.85
CA ARG A 465 -6.46 -16.90 29.55
C ARG A 465 -6.30 -16.62 28.06
N TYR A 466 -5.36 -17.31 27.42
CA TYR A 466 -5.09 -17.18 26.00
C TYR A 466 -6.22 -17.78 25.15
N LEU A 467 -6.84 -18.88 25.58
CA LEU A 467 -8.03 -19.42 24.94
C LEU A 467 -9.22 -18.44 24.96
N VAL A 468 -9.36 -17.63 26.02
CA VAL A 468 -10.38 -16.56 26.06
C VAL A 468 -10.05 -15.44 25.06
N ILE A 469 -8.78 -14.99 25.00
CA ILE A 469 -8.34 -13.93 24.07
C ILE A 469 -8.49 -14.38 22.61
N TYR A 470 -7.96 -15.55 22.26
CA TYR A 470 -8.10 -16.08 20.90
C TYR A 470 -9.54 -16.47 20.56
N GLY A 471 -10.31 -16.96 21.55
CA GLY A 471 -11.73 -17.25 21.40
C GLY A 471 -12.57 -16.00 21.09
N SER A 472 -12.28 -14.86 21.73
CA SER A 472 -12.97 -13.60 21.41
C SER A 472 -12.54 -13.02 20.06
N MET A 473 -11.26 -13.12 19.70
CA MET A 473 -10.78 -12.75 18.36
C MET A 473 -11.43 -13.59 17.25
N VAL A 474 -11.47 -14.91 17.40
CA VAL A 474 -12.15 -15.81 16.45
C VAL A 474 -13.66 -15.52 16.42
N GLY A 475 -14.29 -15.29 17.58
CA GLY A 475 -15.70 -14.91 17.64
C GLY A 475 -16.01 -13.61 16.87
N ALA A 476 -15.16 -12.58 17.01
CA ALA A 476 -15.29 -11.33 16.27
C ALA A 476 -15.13 -11.54 14.75
N LEU A 477 -14.14 -12.34 14.33
CA LEU A 477 -13.95 -12.68 12.91
C LEU A 477 -15.12 -13.49 12.34
N LEU A 478 -15.69 -14.44 13.11
CA LEU A 478 -16.88 -15.19 12.70
C LEU A 478 -18.11 -14.29 12.54
N VAL A 479 -18.31 -13.32 13.44
CA VAL A 479 -19.37 -12.31 13.29
C VAL A 479 -19.16 -11.51 12.00
N MET A 480 -17.93 -11.07 11.72
CA MET A 480 -17.59 -10.34 10.49
C MET A 480 -17.86 -11.15 9.21
N VAL A 481 -17.55 -12.45 9.19
CA VAL A 481 -17.79 -13.34 8.04
C VAL A 481 -19.28 -13.56 7.74
N VAL A 482 -20.16 -13.43 8.73
CA VAL A 482 -21.61 -13.63 8.57
C VAL A 482 -22.34 -12.39 8.04
N ILE A 483 -21.68 -11.21 7.98
CA ILE A 483 -22.30 -9.99 7.48
C ILE A 483 -22.50 -10.06 5.95
N PRO A 484 -23.74 -9.99 5.44
CA PRO A 484 -23.99 -10.09 4.01
C PRO A 484 -23.40 -8.91 3.23
N GLN A 485 -23.05 -9.15 1.97
CA GLN A 485 -22.49 -8.15 1.03
C GLN A 485 -21.13 -7.55 1.43
N LEU A 486 -20.49 -8.05 2.49
CA LEU A 486 -19.11 -7.75 2.86
C LEU A 486 -18.27 -9.02 2.85
N ASN A 487 -16.98 -8.87 2.59
CA ASN A 487 -16.02 -9.95 2.58
C ASN A 487 -14.88 -9.63 3.55
N LEU A 488 -14.40 -10.66 4.25
CA LEU A 488 -13.29 -10.54 5.19
C LEU A 488 -11.96 -10.45 4.43
N ARG A 489 -11.24 -9.34 4.59
CA ARG A 489 -9.85 -9.17 4.09
C ARG A 489 -8.90 -8.96 5.26
N ILE A 490 -8.03 -9.94 5.50
CA ILE A 490 -7.06 -9.87 6.58
C ILE A 490 -5.71 -9.38 6.03
N HIS A 491 -5.50 -8.06 6.07
CA HIS A 491 -4.20 -7.43 5.83
C HIS A 491 -3.13 -7.91 6.80
N HIS A 492 -1.85 -7.86 6.41
CA HIS A 492 -0.71 -8.31 7.21
C HIS A 492 -0.58 -7.58 8.55
N TYR A 493 -0.98 -6.30 8.64
CA TYR A 493 -1.03 -5.59 9.92
C TYR A 493 -2.07 -6.18 10.89
N ILE A 494 -3.18 -6.74 10.37
CA ILE A 494 -4.21 -7.40 11.18
C ILE A 494 -3.70 -8.77 11.62
N LEU A 495 -3.03 -9.53 10.74
CA LEU A 495 -2.33 -10.76 11.11
C LEU A 495 -1.30 -10.51 12.23
N ALA A 496 -0.55 -9.42 12.15
CA ALA A 496 0.35 -9.00 13.22
C ALA A 496 -0.38 -8.82 14.57
N LEU A 497 -1.47 -8.06 14.59
CA LEU A 497 -2.27 -7.84 15.81
C LEU A 497 -2.91 -9.12 16.37
N LEU A 498 -3.32 -10.06 15.50
CA LEU A 498 -3.87 -11.36 15.92
C LEU A 498 -2.80 -12.27 16.56
N PHE A 499 -1.59 -12.32 15.99
CA PHE A 499 -0.53 -13.22 16.49
C PHE A 499 0.34 -12.63 17.61
N LEU A 500 0.45 -11.31 17.73
CA LEU A 500 1.30 -10.64 18.73
C LEU A 500 1.07 -11.09 20.19
N PRO A 501 -0.16 -11.26 20.69
CA PRO A 501 -0.40 -11.75 22.06
C PRO A 501 0.27 -13.11 22.33
N GLY A 502 0.30 -14.00 21.34
CA GLY A 502 0.96 -15.30 21.38
C GLY A 502 2.47 -15.26 21.56
N THR A 503 3.09 -14.06 21.55
CA THR A 503 4.53 -13.83 21.72
C THR A 503 4.92 -13.23 23.08
N ALA A 504 3.96 -13.02 24.00
CA ALA A 504 4.18 -12.41 25.31
C ALA A 504 4.80 -13.38 26.36
N LEU A 505 5.93 -13.99 25.97
CA LEU A 505 6.75 -14.90 26.78
C LEU A 505 8.23 -14.66 26.47
N GLN A 506 9.08 -14.68 27.50
CA GLN A 506 10.54 -14.56 27.34
C GLN A 506 11.17 -15.88 26.87
N THR A 507 10.90 -16.26 25.61
CA THR A 507 11.54 -17.37 24.89
C THR A 507 12.22 -16.87 23.62
N ARG A 508 13.27 -17.57 23.15
CA ARG A 508 13.98 -17.21 21.91
C ARG A 508 13.07 -17.19 20.66
N PRO A 509 12.17 -18.16 20.44
CA PRO A 509 11.19 -18.09 19.35
C PRO A 509 10.27 -16.87 19.46
N SER A 510 9.81 -16.54 20.67
CA SER A 510 8.97 -15.35 20.88
C SER A 510 9.69 -14.05 20.50
N LEU A 511 11.00 -13.91 20.69
CA LEU A 511 11.74 -12.74 20.19
C LEU A 511 11.63 -12.62 18.66
N VAL A 512 11.80 -13.73 17.93
CA VAL A 512 11.76 -13.80 16.47
C VAL A 512 10.37 -13.43 15.95
N TYR A 513 9.33 -14.08 16.47
CA TYR A 513 7.97 -13.84 16.02
C TYR A 513 7.50 -12.44 16.43
N GLN A 514 7.83 -11.98 17.64
CA GLN A 514 7.42 -10.66 18.09
C GLN A 514 8.07 -9.55 17.26
N GLY A 515 9.39 -9.60 17.05
CA GLY A 515 10.08 -8.62 16.21
C GLY A 515 9.43 -8.54 14.83
N LEU A 516 9.31 -9.68 14.16
CA LEU A 516 8.69 -9.81 12.84
C LEU A 516 7.30 -9.18 12.76
N LEU A 517 6.40 -9.53 13.70
CA LEU A 517 5.02 -9.05 13.69
C LEU A 517 4.93 -7.54 13.98
N VAL A 518 5.76 -6.98 14.86
CA VAL A 518 5.80 -5.50 15.05
C VAL A 518 6.30 -4.81 13.78
N GLY A 519 7.28 -5.39 13.08
CA GLY A 519 7.74 -4.88 11.78
C GLY A 519 6.62 -4.87 10.73
N LEU A 520 5.91 -5.99 10.57
CA LEU A 520 4.76 -6.12 9.66
C LEU A 520 3.62 -5.14 9.98
N PHE A 521 3.34 -4.90 11.27
CA PHE A 521 2.37 -3.91 11.70
C PHE A 521 2.76 -2.49 11.25
N ILE A 522 4.02 -2.08 11.47
CA ILE A 522 4.52 -0.76 11.05
C ILE A 522 4.49 -0.65 9.53
N ASN A 523 4.94 -1.67 8.79
CA ASN A 523 4.88 -1.69 7.33
C ASN A 523 3.45 -1.44 6.81
N GLY A 524 2.49 -2.26 7.24
CA GLY A 524 1.11 -2.18 6.75
C GLY A 524 0.45 -0.84 7.06
N ILE A 525 0.54 -0.35 8.30
CA ILE A 525 -0.10 0.92 8.68
C ILE A 525 0.61 2.13 8.08
N ALA A 526 1.95 2.15 7.99
CA ALA A 526 2.66 3.27 7.38
C ALA A 526 2.31 3.39 5.88
N ARG A 527 2.36 2.27 5.14
CA ARG A 527 2.14 2.26 3.69
C ARG A 527 0.68 2.37 3.26
N TRP A 528 -0.22 1.64 3.92
CA TRP A 528 -1.64 1.53 3.52
C TRP A 528 -2.61 2.24 4.48
N GLY A 529 -2.21 2.45 5.74
CA GLY A 529 -3.11 2.95 6.78
C GLY A 529 -3.92 1.83 7.42
N PHE A 530 -4.94 2.21 8.19
CA PHE A 530 -5.89 1.27 8.81
C PHE A 530 -6.97 0.83 7.80
N ASP A 531 -6.56 0.13 6.74
CA ASP A 531 -7.50 -0.37 5.71
C ASP A 531 -8.47 -1.42 6.30
N SER A 532 -9.72 -1.39 5.85
CA SER A 532 -10.83 -2.12 6.46
C SER A 532 -10.62 -3.63 6.48
N ILE A 533 -10.99 -4.24 7.60
CA ILE A 533 -11.10 -5.70 7.78
C ILE A 533 -12.24 -6.27 6.91
N LEU A 534 -13.26 -5.44 6.62
CA LEU A 534 -14.42 -5.78 5.82
C LEU A 534 -14.48 -4.89 4.58
N GLN A 535 -14.39 -5.50 3.41
CA GLN A 535 -14.44 -4.79 2.12
C GLN A 535 -15.62 -5.30 1.27
N THR A 536 -16.16 -4.43 0.42
CA THR A 536 -17.21 -4.82 -0.53
C THR A 536 -16.64 -5.74 -1.61
N PRO A 537 -17.46 -6.60 -2.26
CA PRO A 537 -17.02 -7.38 -3.43
C PRO A 537 -16.30 -6.53 -4.47
N THR A 538 -16.85 -5.36 -4.81
CA THR A 538 -16.26 -4.43 -5.78
C THR A 538 -14.86 -3.93 -5.38
N ALA A 539 -14.65 -3.63 -4.10
CA ALA A 539 -13.34 -3.20 -3.58
C ALA A 539 -12.29 -4.34 -3.55
N LEU A 540 -12.74 -5.60 -3.51
CA LEU A 540 -11.85 -6.78 -3.61
C LEU A 540 -11.53 -7.17 -5.04
N LEU A 541 -12.53 -7.13 -5.93
CA LEU A 541 -12.38 -7.46 -7.34
C LEU A 541 -11.44 -6.46 -8.02
N GLY A 542 -11.55 -5.16 -7.74
CA GLY A 542 -10.71 -4.15 -8.40
C GLY A 542 -10.88 -4.24 -9.92
N ASP A 543 -9.79 -4.58 -10.63
CA ASP A 543 -9.75 -4.80 -12.08
C ASP A 543 -9.88 -6.27 -12.53
N ALA A 544 -10.20 -7.22 -11.63
CA ALA A 544 -10.45 -8.62 -11.96
C ALA A 544 -11.76 -8.86 -12.74
N GLN A 545 -11.84 -9.97 -13.48
CA GLN A 545 -13.07 -10.40 -14.18
C GLN A 545 -14.20 -10.71 -13.17
N LEU A 546 -15.41 -10.24 -13.47
CA LEU A 546 -16.60 -10.34 -12.61
C LEU A 546 -17.32 -11.69 -12.71
N GLY A 547 -17.17 -12.39 -13.84
CA GLY A 547 -17.99 -13.55 -14.21
C GLY A 547 -19.42 -13.17 -14.62
N SER A 548 -19.64 -11.94 -15.10
CA SER A 548 -20.96 -11.41 -15.41
C SER A 548 -21.52 -11.92 -16.76
N PRO A 549 -22.83 -11.80 -17.00
CA PRO A 549 -23.41 -12.05 -18.32
C PRO A 549 -22.78 -11.16 -19.39
N LEU A 550 -22.53 -11.72 -20.58
CA LEU A 550 -21.91 -11.01 -21.70
C LEU A 550 -22.96 -10.65 -22.77
N PRO A 551 -22.79 -9.52 -23.50
CA PRO A 551 -23.61 -9.20 -24.67
C PRO A 551 -23.53 -10.28 -25.76
N ASN A 552 -24.68 -10.77 -26.21
CA ASN A 552 -24.76 -11.62 -27.39
C ASN A 552 -24.78 -10.74 -28.65
N VAL A 553 -23.64 -10.61 -29.32
CA VAL A 553 -23.44 -9.77 -30.51
C VAL A 553 -23.36 -10.67 -31.73
N THR A 554 -24.19 -10.45 -32.74
CA THR A 554 -24.07 -11.17 -34.02
C THR A 554 -22.91 -10.62 -34.86
N PRO A 555 -22.38 -11.37 -35.84
CA PRO A 555 -21.42 -10.82 -36.80
C PRO A 555 -21.93 -9.50 -37.43
N PRO A 556 -21.06 -8.49 -37.60
CA PRO A 556 -21.45 -7.22 -38.19
C PRO A 556 -21.72 -7.36 -39.69
N ILE A 557 -22.52 -6.43 -40.22
CA ILE A 557 -22.65 -6.21 -41.66
C ILE A 557 -21.48 -5.31 -42.06
N VAL A 558 -20.52 -5.86 -42.81
CA VAL A 558 -19.43 -5.08 -43.41
C VAL A 558 -19.92 -4.52 -44.74
N GLU A 559 -19.77 -3.22 -44.96
CA GLU A 559 -20.23 -2.59 -46.19
C GLU A 559 -19.35 -2.95 -47.39
N ALA A 560 -19.90 -2.90 -48.60
CA ALA A 560 -19.20 -3.31 -49.83
C ALA A 560 -17.94 -2.48 -50.15
N ALA A 561 -17.74 -1.32 -49.50
CA ALA A 561 -16.53 -0.52 -49.59
C ALA A 561 -15.39 -1.03 -48.69
N GLY A 562 -15.67 -1.80 -47.64
CA GLY A 562 -14.67 -2.35 -46.69
C GLY A 562 -14.16 -1.38 -45.61
N ASP A 563 -14.61 -0.12 -45.65
CA ASP A 563 -14.20 0.96 -44.72
C ASP A 563 -15.19 1.21 -43.57
N SER A 564 -16.36 0.57 -43.59
CA SER A 564 -17.45 0.72 -42.64
C SER A 564 -18.06 -0.64 -42.25
N LEU A 565 -18.45 -0.79 -40.99
CA LEU A 565 -19.24 -1.91 -40.51
C LEU A 565 -20.37 -1.47 -39.57
N THR A 566 -21.43 -2.28 -39.51
CA THR A 566 -22.59 -2.06 -38.62
C THR A 566 -22.87 -3.30 -37.79
N PHE A 567 -22.85 -3.16 -36.47
CA PHE A 567 -23.36 -4.15 -35.53
C PHE A 567 -24.84 -3.93 -35.26
N LEU A 568 -25.62 -4.99 -35.43
CA LEU A 568 -26.99 -5.09 -34.95
C LEU A 568 -26.95 -5.82 -33.60
N LEU A 569 -27.48 -5.20 -32.55
CA LEU A 569 -27.33 -5.68 -31.18
C LEU A 569 -28.63 -6.31 -30.69
N SER A 570 -28.51 -7.44 -30.00
CA SER A 570 -29.63 -8.18 -29.40
C SER A 570 -30.39 -7.33 -28.39
N ALA A 571 -31.67 -7.64 -28.17
CA ALA A 571 -32.50 -7.00 -27.14
C ALA A 571 -31.84 -7.08 -25.74
N LEU A 572 -31.84 -5.94 -25.04
CA LEU A 572 -31.16 -5.78 -23.75
C LEU A 572 -31.91 -6.47 -22.60
N PRO A 573 -31.24 -7.26 -21.73
CA PRO A 573 -31.79 -7.76 -20.46
C PRO A 573 -32.42 -6.67 -19.58
N THR A 574 -33.52 -6.98 -18.88
CA THR A 574 -34.30 -5.96 -18.15
C THR A 574 -33.52 -5.20 -17.08
N ASP A 575 -32.46 -5.79 -16.53
CA ASP A 575 -31.60 -5.22 -15.48
C ASP A 575 -30.42 -4.38 -16.01
N VAL A 576 -30.18 -4.33 -17.33
CA VAL A 576 -29.12 -3.50 -17.92
C VAL A 576 -29.66 -2.18 -18.49
N SER A 577 -28.85 -1.12 -18.41
CA SER A 577 -29.14 0.21 -18.93
C SER A 577 -28.70 0.40 -20.40
N GLY A 578 -27.69 -0.36 -20.86
CA GLY A 578 -27.13 -0.21 -22.20
C GLY A 578 -25.96 -1.16 -22.50
N ILE A 579 -25.24 -0.89 -23.59
CA ILE A 579 -24.00 -1.57 -24.00
C ILE A 579 -22.87 -0.55 -24.15
N ALA A 580 -21.67 -0.87 -23.63
CA ALA A 580 -20.43 -0.14 -23.86
C ALA A 580 -19.64 -0.81 -24.98
N VAL A 581 -19.01 0.01 -25.84
CA VAL A 581 -18.17 -0.49 -26.94
C VAL A 581 -16.74 0.01 -26.78
N LEU A 582 -15.78 -0.91 -26.66
CA LEU A 582 -14.35 -0.63 -26.85
C LEU A 582 -13.99 -0.88 -28.31
N VAL A 583 -13.26 0.05 -28.93
CA VAL A 583 -12.54 -0.18 -30.19
C VAL A 583 -11.07 0.15 -29.98
N ASN A 584 -10.19 -0.79 -30.28
CA ASN A 584 -8.73 -0.68 -30.12
C ASN A 584 -8.32 -0.38 -28.66
N ASP A 585 -8.95 -1.08 -27.71
CA ASP A 585 -8.80 -0.92 -26.26
C ASP A 585 -9.22 0.48 -25.72
N VAL A 586 -9.92 1.28 -26.54
CA VAL A 586 -10.47 2.61 -26.18
C VAL A 586 -11.99 2.58 -26.15
N LEU A 587 -12.61 3.07 -25.08
CA LEU A 587 -14.07 3.24 -24.99
C LEU A 587 -14.56 4.31 -25.98
N ARG A 588 -15.42 3.92 -26.92
CA ARG A 588 -15.92 4.80 -27.99
C ARG A 588 -17.33 5.31 -27.77
N THR A 589 -18.23 4.49 -27.24
CA THR A 589 -19.63 4.89 -27.06
C THR A 589 -20.37 4.07 -25.99
N HIS A 590 -21.46 4.65 -25.48
CA HIS A 590 -22.47 4.01 -24.65
C HIS A 590 -23.82 4.01 -25.38
N LEU A 591 -24.36 2.82 -25.62
CA LEU A 591 -25.61 2.59 -26.33
C LEU A 591 -26.70 2.29 -25.28
N TYR A 592 -27.38 3.32 -24.81
CA TYR A 592 -28.44 3.19 -23.80
C TYR A 592 -29.76 2.71 -24.40
N ARG A 593 -30.53 1.94 -23.62
CA ARG A 593 -31.90 1.53 -23.98
C ARG A 593 -32.74 2.78 -24.33
N ALA A 594 -33.35 2.78 -25.51
CA ALA A 594 -34.26 3.84 -25.94
C ALA A 594 -35.45 3.98 -24.96
N SER A 595 -35.81 5.22 -24.63
CA SER A 595 -37.00 5.51 -23.82
C SER A 595 -38.27 5.09 -24.58
N PRO A 596 -39.31 4.54 -23.90
CA PRO A 596 -40.58 4.20 -24.57
C PRO A 596 -41.25 5.42 -25.24
N ALA A 597 -40.95 6.65 -24.81
CA ALA A 597 -41.42 7.87 -25.46
C ALA A 597 -40.80 8.14 -26.85
N GLN A 598 -39.75 7.39 -27.23
CA GLN A 598 -39.01 7.55 -28.48
C GLN A 598 -39.24 6.38 -29.46
N LYS A 599 -40.02 5.37 -29.07
CA LYS A 599 -40.46 4.29 -29.98
C LYS A 599 -41.52 4.83 -30.94
N SER A 600 -41.10 5.15 -32.16
CA SER A 600 -42.02 5.42 -33.27
C SER A 600 -42.85 4.18 -33.59
N ALA A 601 -44.15 4.33 -33.83
CA ALA A 601 -45.13 3.25 -33.79
C ALA A 601 -45.07 2.17 -34.91
N ASN A 602 -44.05 2.18 -35.77
CA ASN A 602 -44.00 1.45 -37.05
C ASN A 602 -42.70 0.66 -37.30
N ILE A 603 -42.00 0.18 -36.26
CA ILE A 603 -40.80 -0.68 -36.43
C ILE A 603 -41.04 -2.00 -35.71
N GLU A 604 -40.96 -3.12 -36.45
CA GLU A 604 -41.15 -4.46 -35.91
C GLU A 604 -40.01 -4.87 -34.97
N GLU A 605 -40.37 -5.60 -33.91
CA GLU A 605 -39.53 -5.89 -32.75
C GLU A 605 -38.43 -6.94 -33.06
N THR A 606 -37.16 -6.53 -33.18
CA THR A 606 -36.01 -7.47 -33.01
C THR A 606 -34.72 -6.81 -32.52
N THR A 607 -34.35 -5.63 -33.03
CA THR A 607 -33.06 -4.96 -32.70
C THR A 607 -33.30 -3.57 -32.11
N ASP A 608 -33.25 -3.44 -30.78
CA ASP A 608 -33.44 -2.16 -30.07
C ASP A 608 -32.21 -1.21 -30.20
N LEU A 609 -31.05 -1.68 -30.68
CA LEU A 609 -29.80 -0.92 -30.80
C LEU A 609 -28.97 -1.30 -32.04
N SER A 610 -28.34 -0.30 -32.65
CA SER A 610 -27.32 -0.46 -33.69
C SER A 610 -26.06 0.34 -33.34
N PHE A 611 -24.91 -0.11 -33.84
CA PHE A 611 -23.63 0.61 -33.76
C PHE A 611 -22.92 0.56 -35.10
N GLU A 612 -22.75 1.73 -35.70
CA GLU A 612 -22.01 1.93 -36.94
C GLU A 612 -20.60 2.43 -36.62
N TRP A 613 -19.60 1.92 -37.34
CA TRP A 613 -18.21 2.31 -37.17
C TRP A 613 -17.49 2.39 -38.52
N THR A 614 -16.84 3.51 -38.77
CA THR A 614 -15.91 3.71 -39.89
C THR A 614 -14.48 3.50 -39.40
N ARG A 615 -13.68 2.74 -40.16
CA ARG A 615 -12.29 2.43 -39.81
C ARG A 615 -11.47 3.71 -39.63
N LEU A 616 -10.67 3.80 -38.56
CA LEU A 616 -9.87 4.99 -38.27
C LEU A 616 -8.69 5.17 -39.21
N SER A 617 -8.07 4.07 -39.63
CA SER A 617 -6.92 4.06 -40.54
C SER A 617 -7.10 2.96 -41.59
N PRO A 618 -7.02 3.28 -42.90
CA PRO A 618 -7.22 2.30 -43.96
C PRO A 618 -6.28 1.10 -43.83
N ARG A 619 -6.81 -0.12 -44.00
CA ARG A 619 -6.06 -1.39 -43.94
C ARG A 619 -5.30 -1.66 -42.63
N HIS A 620 -5.70 -1.07 -41.49
CA HIS A 620 -5.24 -1.52 -40.18
C HIS A 620 -6.27 -2.44 -39.52
N THR A 621 -5.78 -3.42 -38.74
CA THR A 621 -6.65 -4.30 -37.94
C THR A 621 -7.32 -3.50 -36.83
N GLU A 622 -8.60 -3.75 -36.55
CA GLU A 622 -9.33 -3.13 -35.44
C GLU A 622 -9.95 -4.19 -34.52
N TYR A 623 -9.95 -3.90 -33.22
CA TYR A 623 -10.33 -4.83 -32.15
C TYR A 623 -11.57 -4.33 -31.39
N PHE A 624 -12.65 -5.09 -31.40
CA PHE A 624 -13.95 -4.70 -30.84
C PHE A 624 -14.31 -5.53 -29.61
N ARG A 625 -14.76 -4.88 -28.53
CA ARG A 625 -15.34 -5.56 -27.36
C ARG A 625 -16.62 -4.87 -26.90
N PHE A 626 -17.51 -5.66 -26.30
CA PHE A 626 -18.82 -5.22 -25.84
C PHE A 626 -19.04 -5.63 -24.39
N ALA A 627 -19.53 -4.73 -23.54
CA ALA A 627 -19.97 -5.01 -22.17
C ALA A 627 -21.39 -4.47 -21.96
N TYR A 628 -22.12 -5.03 -20.99
CA TYR A 628 -23.33 -4.37 -20.51
C TYR A 628 -22.98 -3.20 -19.58
N ILE A 629 -23.86 -2.20 -19.57
CA ILE A 629 -23.79 -1.04 -18.69
C ILE A 629 -24.96 -1.11 -17.71
N LYS A 630 -24.72 -0.80 -16.42
CA LYS A 630 -25.79 -0.39 -15.48
C LYS A 630 -25.50 1.00 -14.94
N THR A 631 -26.56 1.77 -14.71
CA THR A 631 -26.49 3.14 -14.20
C THR A 631 -27.07 3.22 -12.80
N GLY A 632 -26.39 3.94 -11.91
CA GLY A 632 -26.88 4.18 -10.56
C GLY A 632 -28.06 5.16 -10.54
N ALA A 633 -28.93 5.05 -9.52
CA ALA A 633 -30.08 5.94 -9.35
C ALA A 633 -29.68 7.42 -9.10
N LEU A 634 -28.45 7.65 -8.62
CA LEU A 634 -27.84 8.98 -8.45
C LEU A 634 -26.87 9.33 -9.58
N GLY A 635 -26.93 8.62 -10.71
CA GLY A 635 -25.91 8.64 -11.75
C GLY A 635 -24.77 7.66 -11.46
N GLY A 636 -23.69 7.80 -12.24
CA GLY A 636 -22.59 6.84 -12.28
C GLY A 636 -22.86 5.68 -13.27
N VAL A 637 -21.80 5.23 -13.93
CA VAL A 637 -21.79 4.18 -14.94
C VAL A 637 -20.91 3.05 -14.44
N TRP A 638 -21.43 1.83 -14.43
CA TRP A 638 -20.68 0.61 -14.14
C TRP A 638 -20.80 -0.34 -15.33
N TYR A 639 -19.69 -1.03 -15.62
CA TYR A 639 -19.55 -1.97 -16.71
C TYR A 639 -19.53 -3.39 -16.12
N ASP A 640 -20.34 -4.27 -16.69
CA ASP A 640 -20.14 -5.72 -16.62
C ASP A 640 -18.84 -6.09 -17.39
N ASP A 641 -18.40 -7.34 -17.34
CA ASP A 641 -17.27 -7.85 -18.12
C ASP A 641 -17.45 -7.60 -19.62
N PHE A 642 -16.34 -7.34 -20.30
CA PHE A 642 -16.32 -7.23 -21.75
C PHE A 642 -16.24 -8.62 -22.40
N THR A 643 -16.80 -8.78 -23.59
CA THR A 643 -16.47 -9.90 -24.47
C THR A 643 -14.96 -9.94 -24.77
N LYS A 644 -14.44 -11.09 -25.18
CA LYS A 644 -13.14 -11.13 -25.89
C LYS A 644 -13.23 -10.35 -27.20
N ALA A 645 -12.07 -9.98 -27.74
CA ALA A 645 -11.98 -9.19 -28.96
C ALA A 645 -12.58 -9.93 -30.16
N GLY A 646 -13.48 -9.27 -30.88
CA GLY A 646 -13.73 -9.55 -32.28
C GLY A 646 -12.75 -8.74 -33.12
N VAL A 647 -12.26 -9.31 -34.22
CA VAL A 647 -11.15 -8.72 -34.99
C VAL A 647 -11.64 -8.41 -36.40
N TRP A 648 -11.59 -7.14 -36.78
CA TRP A 648 -11.79 -6.70 -38.15
C TRP A 648 -10.44 -6.50 -38.81
N LYS A 649 -10.08 -7.40 -39.71
CA LYS A 649 -8.76 -7.46 -40.32
C LYS A 649 -8.54 -6.38 -41.38
N GLU A 650 -7.29 -6.29 -41.83
CA GLU A 650 -6.80 -5.41 -42.89
C GLU A 650 -7.37 -5.75 -44.28
N ASP A 651 -7.71 -7.02 -44.52
CA ASP A 651 -8.34 -7.55 -45.73
C ASP A 651 -9.87 -7.33 -45.76
N GLY A 652 -10.45 -6.81 -44.67
CA GLY A 652 -11.89 -6.59 -44.50
C GLY A 652 -12.63 -7.75 -43.84
N ASP A 653 -12.00 -8.91 -43.66
CA ASP A 653 -12.64 -10.07 -43.04
C ASP A 653 -12.91 -9.83 -41.54
N TRP A 654 -14.04 -10.36 -41.07
CA TRP A 654 -14.42 -10.36 -39.66
C TRP A 654 -14.13 -11.71 -39.00
N VAL A 655 -13.34 -11.69 -37.92
CA VAL A 655 -13.18 -12.82 -37.00
C VAL A 655 -14.07 -12.59 -35.79
N HIS A 656 -15.01 -13.51 -35.58
CA HIS A 656 -15.95 -13.42 -34.47
C HIS A 656 -15.28 -13.65 -33.10
N MET A 657 -15.84 -13.01 -32.08
CA MET A 657 -15.34 -13.00 -30.71
C MET A 657 -15.24 -14.42 -30.14
N PRO A 658 -14.09 -14.83 -29.55
CA PRO A 658 -14.00 -16.07 -28.80
C PRO A 658 -14.92 -16.05 -27.56
N PRO A 659 -15.39 -17.21 -27.08
CA PRO A 659 -16.22 -17.27 -25.87
C PRO A 659 -15.45 -16.91 -24.60
N GLY A 660 -16.16 -16.29 -23.66
CA GLY A 660 -15.68 -15.92 -22.32
C GLY A 660 -15.44 -14.41 -22.15
N PRO A 661 -15.29 -13.96 -20.89
CA PRO A 661 -15.04 -12.56 -20.57
C PRO A 661 -13.59 -12.15 -20.90
N SER A 662 -13.37 -10.84 -20.95
CA SER A 662 -12.09 -10.15 -20.85
C SER A 662 -12.28 -8.79 -20.15
N ARG A 663 -11.20 -8.13 -19.74
CA ARG A 663 -11.25 -6.84 -19.04
C ARG A 663 -10.09 -5.91 -19.41
#